data_AF-A0A3P9JQW7-F1
#
_entry.id   AF-A0A3P9JQW7-F1
#
_cell.length_a   1.000
_cell.length_b   1.000
_cell.length_c   1.000
_cell.angle_alpha   90.00
_cell.angle_beta   90.00
_cell.angle_gamma   90.00
#
_symmetry.space_group_name_H-M   'P 1'
#
loop_
_entity.id
_entity.type
_entity.pdbx_description
1 polymer ?
#
loop_
_entity_poly.entity_id
_entity_poly.type
_entity_poly.pdbx_seq_one_letter_code
_entity_poly.pdbx_strand_id
1 'polypeptide(L)'
;MRPLKDAKLGAFTFFASALPHDVCGSNGLPLTPNSIKILGRFQILKNITHPRLCQYIDISRGKHERLIVVAEHYERNLNDFKQGQRASPEKVLQIAYEVLEGLDFMNRHGLVHRALSPNNVLLDCKGNVKLAKFGLYHMTDHGADVDFPIGYPSYLAPEVIAQGSFHPSDPSHDEAPHPSGPKTDVWSLGVLLFELCGRRLLQNIDISERLKFILTLGCMDDIVTVFAEEHGCLDTIKELPENVLDFLRKCLTFLPSKRPTPAELLGDPVFGGISCQYRPFQRPVSLFSSSLRCASLELPEDISDLCKDDDGDYLAERGIDEVYHLWCLAGGDLEKELTNKEIIQSKPPICTLPNFVVEDGESFGQGRDRSFLLDDTTVTLSLCQLRNRLKDVAGEAYYPLLEDEQSTLSQSSSSNELSSTVTLPLIIRERDTEYQLIRIILFDRLLKAYPYKKNLVWKEARLDVPPLVRGLAWAALLGIEVGTFRPSTTASTRTPPFPLTDRWIEVDIPRCHQYDELLSSPEGHTKFRRVLKAWVVSHPDLVYWQGQLCPSISFLFSLAYACMSAFIPKYLYNFFLKDNSHVIQEYLTVFSQMIAFHDPELSNHLNEIGFIPDFTNLFFFFLVCYADVFPLHKIFHLWDTLLLGNSSFPFCIGVAILQQLRDRLLANGFNECILLFSDLPEIDIERCVRESVILFRWTPRSATYRQHAQLPKPSGDNGFGKPASYFSSDYQDMPKTDLSREPLALCDLKAEASPRISAEDLIDLCELSQAGLPKRNKSGKPKIVAVDIRSSEDFSRGHVSGSINVPFSSVFNPDGELVQCPATGALHTYKGSVIVVISHAVKSAIIFASQLVKVNFPRVCVLDGGINKLKLTGLLTVPSPQI
;
A
#
# COMPACT_ATOMS: atom_id res chain seq x y z
N MET A 1 4.65 6.10 14.49
CA MET A 1 5.68 6.86 13.74
C MET A 1 6.56 7.60 14.75
N ARG A 2 7.82 7.90 14.40
CA ARG A 2 8.66 8.74 15.25
C ARG A 2 8.35 10.21 15.01
N PRO A 3 8.14 11.00 16.06
CA PRO A 3 7.93 12.44 15.91
C PRO A 3 9.21 13.11 15.41
N LEU A 4 9.07 14.16 14.60
CA LEU A 4 10.16 14.97 14.07
C LEU A 4 11.01 15.60 15.19
N LYS A 5 10.36 16.15 16.23
CA LYS A 5 10.97 16.88 17.34
C LYS A 5 11.98 17.92 16.85
N ASP A 6 13.24 17.76 17.22
CA ASP A 6 14.38 18.60 16.86
C ASP A 6 15.10 18.13 15.58
N ALA A 7 14.69 17.00 15.00
CA ALA A 7 15.25 16.52 13.75
C ALA A 7 14.82 17.39 12.56
N LYS A 8 15.66 17.40 11.53
CA LYS A 8 15.39 18.01 10.22
C LYS A 8 15.31 16.94 9.15
N LEU A 9 14.71 17.30 8.02
CA LEU A 9 14.76 16.47 6.82
C LEU A 9 16.09 16.72 6.12
N GLY A 10 16.96 15.70 6.07
CA GLY A 10 18.23 15.75 5.34
C GLY A 10 18.15 15.01 4.02
N ALA A 11 18.68 15.60 2.95
CA ALA A 11 18.79 14.98 1.63
C ALA A 11 20.25 14.89 1.20
N PHE A 12 20.64 13.75 0.65
CA PHE A 12 21.95 13.55 0.01
C PHE A 12 21.79 12.80 -1.31
N THR A 13 22.78 12.89 -2.21
CA THR A 13 22.67 12.36 -3.57
C THR A 13 23.93 11.62 -4.02
N PHE A 14 23.74 10.60 -4.84
CA PHE A 14 24.81 9.84 -5.49
C PHE A 14 24.33 9.25 -6.81
N PHE A 15 25.25 8.74 -7.62
CA PHE A 15 24.95 8.11 -8.90
C PHE A 15 25.08 6.59 -8.83
N ALA A 16 24.11 5.87 -9.37
CA ALA A 16 24.26 4.45 -9.65
C ALA A 16 25.15 4.23 -10.88
N SER A 17 25.85 3.10 -10.94
CA SER A 17 26.66 2.75 -12.10
C SER A 17 25.76 2.47 -13.31
N ALA A 18 26.13 3.04 -14.46
CA ALA A 18 25.36 2.87 -15.69
C ALA A 18 25.63 1.48 -16.30
N LEU A 19 24.56 0.75 -16.65
CA LEU A 19 24.68 -0.47 -17.44
C LEU A 19 24.85 -0.14 -18.93
N PRO A 20 25.61 -0.92 -19.71
CA PRO A 20 25.70 -0.75 -21.15
C PRO A 20 24.31 -0.93 -21.79
N HIS A 21 23.94 -0.04 -22.72
CA HIS A 21 22.58 0.04 -23.28
C HIS A 21 22.12 -1.19 -24.09
N ASP A 22 23.01 -2.14 -24.41
CA ASP A 22 22.76 -3.25 -25.34
C ASP A 22 22.70 -4.64 -24.67
N VAL A 23 22.64 -4.73 -23.34
CA VAL A 23 22.63 -6.04 -22.66
C VAL A 23 21.23 -6.43 -22.20
N CYS A 24 20.71 -7.53 -22.76
CA CYS A 24 19.49 -8.17 -22.31
C CYS A 24 19.79 -9.24 -21.26
N GLY A 25 18.91 -9.39 -20.28
CA GLY A 25 18.95 -10.50 -19.33
C GLY A 25 18.70 -11.85 -20.02
N SER A 26 18.95 -12.94 -19.29
CA SER A 26 18.70 -14.33 -19.77
C SER A 26 17.23 -14.60 -20.13
N ASN A 27 16.31 -13.75 -19.69
CA ASN A 27 14.88 -13.77 -19.97
C ASN A 27 14.46 -12.93 -21.21
N GLY A 28 15.41 -12.34 -21.94
CA GLY A 28 15.15 -11.50 -23.12
C GLY A 28 14.55 -10.12 -22.79
N LEU A 29 14.47 -9.76 -21.51
CA LEU A 29 14.07 -8.42 -21.07
C LEU A 29 15.33 -7.54 -20.88
N PRO A 30 15.21 -6.20 -21.04
CA PRO A 30 16.31 -5.30 -20.73
C PRO A 30 16.75 -5.49 -19.27
N LEU A 31 18.06 -5.41 -19.01
CA LEU A 31 18.56 -5.48 -17.64
C LEU A 31 17.94 -4.37 -16.80
N THR A 32 17.48 -4.73 -15.59
CA THR A 32 17.00 -3.75 -14.60
C THR A 32 18.13 -2.77 -14.27
N PRO A 33 17.94 -1.46 -14.46
CA PRO A 33 18.90 -0.43 -14.08
C PRO A 33 19.35 -0.56 -12.62
N ASN A 34 20.62 -0.28 -12.34
CA ASN A 34 21.17 -0.38 -10.99
C ASN A 34 20.48 0.59 -10.02
N SER A 35 20.04 1.77 -10.48
CA SER A 35 19.23 2.67 -9.66
C SER A 35 17.90 2.04 -9.17
N ILE A 36 17.26 1.20 -9.98
CA ILE A 36 16.03 0.49 -9.62
C ILE A 36 16.32 -0.63 -8.60
N LYS A 37 17.44 -1.36 -8.76
CA LYS A 37 17.89 -2.34 -7.76
C LYS A 37 18.13 -1.67 -6.40
N ILE A 38 18.81 -0.53 -6.40
CA ILE A 38 19.08 0.25 -5.18
C ILE A 38 17.77 0.69 -4.51
N LEU A 39 16.81 1.18 -5.30
CA LEU A 39 15.48 1.58 -4.81
C LEU A 39 14.71 0.42 -4.16
N GLY A 40 14.80 -0.78 -4.75
CA GLY A 40 14.22 -2.00 -4.17
C GLY A 40 14.81 -2.37 -2.81
N ARG A 41 16.14 -2.34 -2.69
CA ARG A 41 16.88 -2.61 -1.44
C ARG A 41 16.62 -1.57 -0.35
N PHE A 42 16.48 -0.31 -0.75
CA PHE A 42 16.18 0.79 0.16
C PHE A 42 14.90 0.58 0.97
N GLN A 43 13.89 -0.13 0.43
CA GLN A 43 12.63 -0.37 1.15
C GLN A 43 12.79 -1.14 2.47
N ILE A 44 13.86 -1.92 2.62
CA ILE A 44 14.16 -2.59 3.91
C ILE A 44 14.56 -1.55 4.95
N LEU A 45 15.33 -0.53 4.55
CA LEU A 45 15.84 0.53 5.41
C LEU A 45 14.71 1.43 5.93
N LYS A 46 13.66 1.69 5.14
CA LYS A 46 12.46 2.43 5.58
C LYS A 46 11.75 1.76 6.78
N ASN A 47 11.85 0.44 6.90
CA ASN A 47 11.21 -0.34 7.96
C ASN A 47 12.06 -0.47 9.24
N ILE A 48 13.29 0.07 9.21
CA ILE A 48 14.22 0.03 10.34
C ILE A 48 13.99 1.24 11.23
N THR A 49 13.74 0.99 12.51
CA THR A 49 13.47 2.03 13.50
C THR A 49 14.20 1.70 14.79
N HIS A 50 15.22 2.50 15.15
CA HIS A 50 16.03 2.30 16.35
C HIS A 50 16.54 3.64 16.91
N PRO A 51 16.54 3.90 18.24
CA PRO A 51 16.82 5.23 18.81
C PRO A 51 18.16 5.80 18.38
N ARG A 52 19.15 4.94 18.13
CA ARG A 52 20.51 5.28 17.70
C ARG A 52 20.72 5.35 16.19
N LEU A 53 19.68 5.15 15.39
CA LEU A 53 19.76 5.22 13.93
C LEU A 53 18.86 6.35 13.42
N CYS A 54 19.34 7.10 12.43
CA CYS A 54 18.52 8.06 11.70
C CYS A 54 17.48 7.31 10.86
N GLN A 55 16.21 7.72 10.94
CA GLN A 55 15.16 7.10 10.14
C GLN A 55 15.31 7.46 8.65
N TYR A 56 15.33 6.46 7.77
CA TYR A 56 15.20 6.68 6.33
C TYR A 56 13.74 6.94 5.96
N ILE A 57 13.49 8.00 5.19
CA ILE A 57 12.15 8.51 4.91
C ILE A 57 11.76 8.22 3.48
N ASP A 58 12.62 8.52 2.51
CA ASP A 58 12.33 8.28 1.10
C ASP A 58 13.57 8.23 0.20
N ILE A 59 13.39 7.70 -1.01
CA ILE A 59 14.40 7.73 -2.07
C ILE A 59 13.70 8.09 -3.38
N SER A 60 14.27 9.03 -4.12
CA SER A 60 13.77 9.42 -5.45
C SER A 60 14.84 9.21 -6.50
N ARG A 61 14.43 8.68 -7.66
CA ARG A 61 15.27 8.55 -8.85
C ARG A 61 15.14 9.80 -9.71
N GLY A 62 16.27 10.47 -9.93
CA GLY A 62 16.39 11.62 -10.81
C GLY A 62 16.93 11.22 -12.19
N LYS A 63 17.31 12.22 -12.98
CA LYS A 63 17.88 12.01 -14.33
C LYS A 63 19.25 11.32 -14.28
N HIS A 64 19.57 10.54 -15.31
CA HIS A 64 20.88 9.89 -15.51
C HIS A 64 21.31 8.99 -14.34
N GLU A 65 20.42 8.12 -13.83
CA GLU A 65 20.71 7.19 -12.72
C GLU A 65 21.11 7.86 -11.39
N ARG A 66 20.86 9.18 -11.25
CA ARG A 66 21.03 9.89 -9.98
C ARG A 66 19.96 9.44 -8.99
N LEU A 67 20.37 9.15 -7.75
CA LEU A 67 19.50 8.89 -6.64
C LEU A 67 19.60 10.02 -5.61
N ILE A 68 18.48 10.37 -5.00
CA ILE A 68 18.40 11.32 -3.89
C ILE A 68 17.74 10.59 -2.73
N VAL A 69 18.42 10.52 -1.60
CA VAL A 69 17.94 9.84 -0.39
C VAL A 69 17.59 10.89 0.66
N VAL A 70 16.42 10.75 1.25
CA VAL A 70 15.90 11.60 2.32
C VAL A 70 15.86 10.81 3.62
N ALA A 71 16.45 11.37 4.67
CA ALA A 71 16.53 10.76 5.99
C ALA A 71 16.45 11.82 7.11
N GLU A 72 16.20 11.35 8.34
CA GLU A 72 16.33 12.12 9.56
C GLU A 72 17.76 12.69 9.68
N HIS A 73 17.89 13.98 9.97
CA HIS A 73 19.17 14.66 10.07
C HIS A 73 19.21 15.65 11.24
N TYR A 74 20.39 15.84 11.82
CA TYR A 74 20.65 16.79 12.90
C TYR A 74 21.85 17.65 12.53
N GLU A 75 21.82 18.92 12.91
CA GLU A 75 22.87 19.88 12.52
C GLU A 75 24.22 19.57 13.16
N ARG A 76 24.21 19.04 14.40
CA ARG A 76 25.42 18.75 15.15
C ARG A 76 25.91 17.34 14.85
N ASN A 77 27.21 17.22 14.60
CA ASN A 77 27.89 15.94 14.42
C ASN A 77 29.11 15.83 15.35
N LEU A 78 29.72 14.65 15.43
CA LEU A 78 30.90 14.44 16.29
C LEU A 78 32.13 15.22 15.83
N ASN A 79 32.19 15.68 14.58
CA ASN A 79 33.29 16.53 14.12
C ASN A 79 33.26 17.93 14.75
N ASP A 80 32.08 18.44 15.12
CA ASP A 80 31.94 19.75 15.78
C ASP A 80 32.51 19.74 17.20
N PHE A 81 32.38 18.61 17.91
CA PHE A 81 33.03 18.40 19.21
C PHE A 81 34.55 18.52 19.12
N LYS A 82 35.13 18.19 17.95
CA LYS A 82 36.58 18.20 17.73
C LYS A 82 37.16 19.61 17.51
N GLN A 83 36.33 20.63 17.28
CA GLN A 83 36.80 22.01 17.08
C GLN A 83 36.88 22.83 18.38
N GLY A 84 36.35 22.33 19.51
CA GLY A 84 36.15 23.12 20.74
C GLY A 84 36.85 22.64 22.03
N GLN A 85 37.00 21.33 22.28
CA GLN A 85 37.69 20.78 23.47
C GLN A 85 37.77 19.24 23.41
N ARG A 86 38.69 18.61 24.16
CA ARG A 86 38.75 17.14 24.31
C ARG A 86 37.49 16.62 25.00
N ALA A 87 36.95 15.48 24.54
CA ALA A 87 35.84 14.83 25.22
C ALA A 87 36.32 14.18 26.53
N SER A 88 35.55 14.31 27.61
CA SER A 88 35.81 13.59 28.86
C SER A 88 35.75 12.07 28.63
N PRO A 89 36.56 11.25 29.33
CA PRO A 89 36.54 9.79 29.21
C PRO A 89 35.14 9.17 29.35
N GLU A 90 34.32 9.69 30.27
CA GLU A 90 32.93 9.26 30.46
C GLU A 90 32.07 9.51 29.21
N LYS A 91 32.20 10.68 28.59
CA LYS A 91 31.50 11.01 27.33
C LYS A 91 31.95 10.14 26.16
N VAL A 92 33.25 9.80 26.09
CA VAL A 92 33.79 8.87 25.08
C VAL A 92 33.15 7.50 25.24
N LEU A 93 33.08 6.97 26.47
CA LEU A 93 32.43 5.70 26.75
C LEU A 93 30.92 5.75 26.49
N GLN A 94 30.26 6.87 26.82
CA GLN A 94 28.84 7.07 26.50
C GLN A 94 28.59 7.00 24.99
N ILE A 95 29.39 7.73 24.19
CA ILE A 95 29.31 7.69 22.72
C ILE A 95 29.60 6.27 22.22
N ALA A 96 30.63 5.61 22.74
CA ALA A 96 30.96 4.23 22.36
C ALA A 96 29.79 3.28 22.60
N TYR A 97 29.16 3.34 23.77
CA TYR A 97 28.01 2.52 24.12
C TYR A 97 26.82 2.76 23.18
N GLU A 98 26.48 4.03 22.93
CA GLU A 98 25.36 4.38 22.05
C GLU A 98 25.60 4.02 20.58
N VAL A 99 26.83 4.16 20.08
CA VAL A 99 27.20 3.70 18.73
C VAL A 99 27.11 2.17 18.66
N LEU A 100 27.65 1.45 19.65
CA LEU A 100 27.60 -0.01 19.71
C LEU A 100 26.16 -0.55 19.75
N GLU A 101 25.26 0.10 20.48
CA GLU A 101 23.83 -0.25 20.51
C GLU A 101 23.21 -0.16 19.11
N GLY A 102 23.55 0.90 18.35
CA GLY A 102 23.15 1.04 16.96
C GLY A 102 23.76 -0.03 16.04
N LEU A 103 25.07 -0.31 16.18
CA LEU A 103 25.79 -1.32 15.39
C LEU A 103 25.26 -2.73 15.65
N ASP A 104 25.04 -3.11 16.91
CA ASP A 104 24.47 -4.42 17.27
C ASP A 104 23.07 -4.60 16.69
N PHE A 105 22.23 -3.56 16.78
CA PHE A 105 20.91 -3.59 16.16
C PHE A 105 20.98 -3.83 14.64
N MET A 106 21.90 -3.16 13.94
CA MET A 106 22.12 -3.36 12.50
C MET A 106 22.59 -4.78 12.17
N ASN A 107 23.54 -5.30 12.96
CA ASN A 107 24.07 -6.66 12.77
C ASN A 107 22.98 -7.73 12.92
N ARG A 108 22.07 -7.57 13.89
CA ARG A 108 20.90 -8.46 14.05
C ARG A 108 19.96 -8.45 12.83
N HIS A 109 20.01 -7.39 12.01
CA HIS A 109 19.28 -7.27 10.76
C HIS A 109 20.13 -7.63 9.52
N GLY A 110 21.36 -8.13 9.71
CA GLY A 110 22.28 -8.48 8.62
C GLY A 110 22.89 -7.26 7.90
N LEU A 111 22.90 -6.10 8.55
CA LEU A 111 23.45 -4.86 8.00
C LEU A 111 24.80 -4.52 8.64
N VAL A 112 25.66 -3.91 7.84
CA VAL A 112 26.98 -3.38 8.23
C VAL A 112 27.05 -1.93 7.74
N HIS A 113 27.57 -1.03 8.56
CA HIS A 113 27.57 0.40 8.27
C HIS A 113 28.58 0.78 7.19
N ARG A 114 29.85 0.31 7.30
CA ARG A 114 30.93 0.46 6.29
C ARG A 114 31.31 1.92 5.91
N ALA A 115 30.66 2.91 6.52
CA ALA A 115 30.85 4.33 6.27
C ALA A 115 30.82 5.13 7.59
N LEU A 116 31.26 4.50 8.69
CA LEU A 116 31.30 5.14 9.99
C LEU A 116 32.40 6.21 9.98
N SER A 117 32.01 7.44 10.30
CA SER A 117 32.92 8.60 10.38
C SER A 117 32.33 9.62 11.36
N PRO A 118 33.13 10.58 11.84
CA PRO A 118 32.64 11.62 12.74
C PRO A 118 31.51 12.46 12.15
N ASN A 119 31.46 12.61 10.83
CA ASN A 119 30.39 13.33 10.12
C ASN A 119 29.08 12.54 10.10
N ASN A 120 29.15 11.21 10.12
CA ASN A 120 27.99 10.32 10.07
C ASN A 120 27.48 9.91 11.47
N VAL A 121 28.14 10.37 12.53
CA VAL A 121 27.64 10.24 13.91
C VAL A 121 27.06 11.59 14.33
N LEU A 122 25.74 11.71 14.18
CA LEU A 122 24.98 12.91 14.50
C LEU A 122 24.56 12.93 15.97
N LEU A 123 24.25 14.11 16.48
CA LEU A 123 23.82 14.32 17.86
C LEU A 123 22.50 15.08 17.93
N ASP A 124 21.56 14.55 18.72
CA ASP A 124 20.31 15.25 19.02
C ASP A 124 20.55 16.44 19.98
N CYS A 125 19.52 17.25 20.23
CA CYS A 125 19.60 18.38 21.16
C CYS A 125 19.97 17.99 22.60
N LYS A 126 19.77 16.74 22.97
CA LYS A 126 20.12 16.16 24.28
C LYS A 126 21.53 15.56 24.32
N GLY A 127 22.24 15.55 23.18
CA GLY A 127 23.59 15.01 23.04
C GLY A 127 23.66 13.48 22.94
N ASN A 128 22.56 12.84 22.55
CA ASN A 128 22.47 11.42 22.23
C ASN A 128 22.90 11.15 20.78
N VAL A 129 23.54 10.00 20.55
CA VAL A 129 24.04 9.58 19.25
C VAL A 129 22.93 9.07 18.32
N LYS A 130 23.04 9.50 17.06
CA LYS A 130 22.25 9.09 15.90
C LYS A 130 23.16 8.76 14.71
N LEU A 131 23.24 7.50 14.31
CA LEU A 131 24.02 7.06 13.16
C LEU A 131 23.27 7.38 11.85
N ALA A 132 23.93 8.10 10.96
CA ALA A 132 23.44 8.47 9.63
C ALA A 132 24.14 7.64 8.53
N LYS A 133 23.55 7.57 7.34
CA LYS A 133 24.11 6.89 6.13
C LYS A 133 24.48 5.41 6.30
N PHE A 134 24.02 4.75 7.37
CA PHE A 134 24.33 3.35 7.67
C PHE A 134 23.85 2.32 6.63
N GLY A 135 22.97 2.72 5.71
CA GLY A 135 22.34 1.83 4.74
C GLY A 135 23.00 1.84 3.37
N LEU A 136 23.98 2.72 3.13
CA LEU A 136 24.58 2.94 1.80
C LEU A 136 25.20 1.65 1.25
N TYR A 137 26.00 0.95 2.06
CA TYR A 137 26.65 -0.31 1.65
C TYR A 137 25.66 -1.42 1.29
N HIS A 138 24.54 -1.53 2.02
CA HIS A 138 23.52 -2.53 1.72
C HIS A 138 22.70 -2.18 0.48
N MET A 139 22.29 -0.91 0.33
CA MET A 139 21.43 -0.51 -0.78
C MET A 139 22.14 -0.58 -2.13
N THR A 140 23.46 -0.42 -2.19
CA THR A 140 24.28 -0.45 -3.41
C THR A 140 24.93 -1.81 -3.70
N ASP A 141 24.35 -2.89 -3.21
CA ASP A 141 24.88 -4.25 -3.35
C ASP A 141 26.35 -4.40 -2.97
N HIS A 142 26.66 -4.02 -1.73
CA HIS A 142 28.03 -4.07 -1.20
C HIS A 142 29.03 -3.23 -2.02
N GLY A 143 28.53 -2.26 -2.80
CA GLY A 143 29.30 -1.38 -3.67
C GLY A 143 29.29 -1.77 -5.15
N ALA A 144 28.66 -2.90 -5.54
CA ALA A 144 28.65 -3.34 -6.93
C ALA A 144 27.78 -2.45 -7.85
N ASP A 145 26.73 -1.82 -7.31
CA ASP A 145 25.79 -0.99 -8.08
C ASP A 145 26.23 0.48 -8.23
N VAL A 146 27.45 0.84 -7.79
CA VAL A 146 28.00 2.21 -7.82
C VAL A 146 29.46 2.26 -8.27
N ASP A 147 29.89 3.37 -8.86
CA ASP A 147 31.26 3.54 -9.41
C ASP A 147 32.24 4.25 -8.46
N PHE A 148 31.85 4.47 -7.20
CA PHE A 148 32.68 5.10 -6.17
C PHE A 148 32.99 4.13 -5.03
N PRO A 149 34.17 4.23 -4.41
CA PRO A 149 34.45 3.48 -3.19
C PRO A 149 33.54 4.00 -2.08
N ILE A 150 32.83 3.09 -1.42
CA ILE A 150 32.08 3.41 -0.21
C ILE A 150 33.11 3.74 0.89
N GLY A 151 32.70 4.33 2.02
CA GLY A 151 33.55 4.51 3.20
C GLY A 151 34.70 5.53 3.05
N TYR A 152 35.41 5.75 4.16
CA TYR A 152 36.41 6.81 4.25
C TYR A 152 37.79 6.23 4.54
N PRO A 153 38.82 6.51 3.72
CA PRO A 153 40.12 5.87 3.80
C PRO A 153 40.75 5.81 5.20
N SER A 154 40.59 6.88 6.00
CA SER A 154 41.16 6.95 7.35
C SER A 154 40.50 6.01 8.37
N TYR A 155 39.27 5.55 8.11
CA TYR A 155 38.49 4.72 9.02
C TYR A 155 38.31 3.29 8.50
N LEU A 156 38.78 2.98 7.28
CA LEU A 156 38.65 1.65 6.71
C LEU A 156 39.46 0.62 7.51
N ALA A 157 38.85 -0.54 7.73
CA ALA A 157 39.51 -1.67 8.37
C ALA A 157 40.59 -2.28 7.44
N PRO A 158 41.71 -2.79 7.97
CA PRO A 158 42.80 -3.35 7.16
C PRO A 158 42.34 -4.43 6.19
N GLU A 159 41.40 -5.29 6.63
CA GLU A 159 40.84 -6.35 5.81
C GLU A 159 40.02 -5.84 4.61
N VAL A 160 39.39 -4.66 4.73
CA VAL A 160 38.64 -4.03 3.62
C VAL A 160 39.59 -3.41 2.61
N ILE A 161 40.71 -2.85 3.09
CA ILE A 161 41.75 -2.29 2.22
C ILE A 161 42.44 -3.42 1.44
N ALA A 162 42.75 -4.53 2.11
CA ALA A 162 43.39 -5.69 1.50
C ALA A 162 42.53 -6.40 0.44
N GLN A 163 41.19 -6.35 0.58
CA GLN A 163 40.25 -6.87 -0.42
C GLN A 163 40.26 -6.05 -1.73
N GLY A 164 40.73 -4.80 -1.71
CA GLY A 164 40.74 -3.92 -2.87
C GLY A 164 39.36 -3.34 -3.23
N SER A 165 39.32 -2.53 -4.30
CA SER A 165 38.06 -2.02 -4.86
C SER A 165 37.53 -3.01 -5.89
N PHE A 166 36.34 -3.55 -5.69
CA PHE A 166 35.70 -4.46 -6.63
C PHE A 166 35.02 -3.67 -7.77
N HIS A 167 35.32 -4.02 -9.03
CA HIS A 167 34.58 -3.54 -10.19
C HIS A 167 33.96 -4.74 -10.92
N PRO A 168 32.64 -4.75 -11.18
CA PRO A 168 31.98 -5.84 -11.92
C PRO A 168 32.51 -6.03 -13.36
N SER A 169 33.20 -5.02 -13.90
CA SER A 169 33.76 -5.01 -15.25
C SER A 169 35.18 -5.58 -15.34
N ASP A 170 35.78 -6.02 -14.22
CA ASP A 170 37.12 -6.59 -14.21
C ASP A 170 37.05 -8.12 -14.38
N PRO A 171 37.41 -8.69 -15.55
CA PRO A 171 37.32 -10.12 -15.83
C PRO A 171 38.34 -10.97 -15.04
N SER A 172 39.17 -10.35 -14.19
CA SER A 172 40.20 -11.02 -13.38
C SER A 172 39.70 -11.60 -12.05
N HIS A 173 38.43 -11.35 -11.67
CA HIS A 173 37.82 -11.86 -10.45
C HIS A 173 36.66 -12.82 -10.74
N ASP A 174 36.94 -14.13 -10.76
CA ASP A 174 35.94 -15.20 -10.98
C ASP A 174 34.95 -15.38 -9.81
N GLU A 175 35.22 -14.81 -8.63
CA GLU A 175 34.37 -14.90 -7.44
C GLU A 175 33.95 -13.52 -6.93
N ALA A 176 32.65 -13.36 -6.66
CA ALA A 176 32.12 -12.17 -6.00
C ALA A 176 32.74 -12.03 -4.59
N PRO A 177 33.22 -10.83 -4.20
CA PRO A 177 33.86 -10.62 -2.92
C PRO A 177 32.89 -10.95 -1.78
N HIS A 178 33.39 -11.63 -0.75
CA HIS A 178 32.59 -11.89 0.44
C HIS A 178 32.16 -10.58 1.11
N PRO A 179 30.89 -10.47 1.53
CA PRO A 179 30.39 -9.25 2.18
C PRO A 179 31.20 -8.95 3.45
N SER A 180 31.50 -7.66 3.65
CA SER A 180 32.21 -7.21 4.85
C SER A 180 31.46 -7.64 6.12
N GLY A 181 32.18 -8.16 7.10
CA GLY A 181 31.59 -8.61 8.36
C GLY A 181 31.36 -7.46 9.36
N PRO A 182 30.51 -7.67 10.38
CA PRO A 182 30.24 -6.71 11.47
C PRO A 182 31.47 -6.14 12.18
N LYS A 183 32.58 -6.89 12.17
CA LYS A 183 33.82 -6.52 12.84
C LYS A 183 34.55 -5.35 12.15
N THR A 184 34.23 -5.06 10.89
CA THR A 184 34.79 -3.90 10.16
C THR A 184 34.35 -2.57 10.79
N ASP A 185 33.09 -2.49 11.24
CA ASP A 185 32.57 -1.30 11.92
C ASP A 185 33.20 -1.09 13.31
N VAL A 186 33.60 -2.17 13.99
CA VAL A 186 34.30 -2.11 15.28
C VAL A 186 35.67 -1.44 15.15
N TRP A 187 36.40 -1.71 14.06
CA TRP A 187 37.65 -1.00 13.77
C TRP A 187 37.39 0.49 13.53
N SER A 188 36.41 0.80 12.68
CA SER A 188 36.03 2.18 12.36
C SER A 188 35.65 2.96 13.62
N LEU A 189 34.95 2.31 14.56
CA LEU A 189 34.63 2.86 15.88
C LEU A 189 35.90 3.09 16.71
N GLY A 190 36.84 2.15 16.74
CA GLY A 190 38.12 2.30 17.45
C GLY A 190 38.91 3.53 16.99
N VAL A 191 39.01 3.74 15.67
CA VAL A 191 39.65 4.92 15.09
C VAL A 191 38.91 6.20 15.50
N LEU A 192 37.57 6.18 15.43
CA LEU A 192 36.73 7.31 15.81
C LEU A 192 36.90 7.70 17.29
N LEU A 193 36.90 6.72 18.19
CA LEU A 193 37.07 6.95 19.64
C LEU A 193 38.49 7.43 19.95
N PHE A 194 39.51 6.89 19.28
CA PHE A 194 40.88 7.36 19.41
C PHE A 194 40.98 8.86 19.07
N GLU A 195 40.34 9.29 17.97
CA GLU A 195 40.30 10.70 17.59
C GLU A 195 39.54 11.60 18.56
N LEU A 196 38.57 11.08 19.32
CA LEU A 196 37.86 11.83 20.36
C LEU A 196 38.71 12.05 21.60
N CYS A 197 39.59 11.09 21.94
CA CYS A 197 40.50 11.18 23.06
C CYS A 197 41.77 11.99 22.77
N GLY A 198 42.28 11.88 21.54
CA GLY A 198 43.58 12.43 21.13
C GLY A 198 43.47 13.63 20.19
N ARG A 199 44.13 13.52 19.04
CA ARG A 199 44.11 14.48 17.93
C ARG A 199 43.57 13.82 16.67
N ARG A 200 43.20 14.64 15.67
CA ARG A 200 42.74 14.17 14.35
C ARG A 200 43.82 13.33 13.66
N LEU A 201 43.43 12.14 13.21
CA LEU A 201 44.34 11.20 12.56
C LEU A 201 44.44 11.52 11.06
N LEU A 202 45.64 11.33 10.49
CA LEU A 202 45.87 11.21 9.04
C LEU A 202 45.39 12.39 8.15
N GLN A 203 45.18 13.61 8.67
CA GLN A 203 44.54 14.69 7.87
C GLN A 203 45.40 15.28 6.73
N ASN A 204 46.73 15.16 6.84
CA ASN A 204 47.69 15.81 5.92
C ASN A 204 48.51 14.83 5.08
N ILE A 205 48.11 13.57 5.04
CA ILE A 205 48.81 12.48 4.35
C ILE A 205 48.06 12.15 3.07
N ASP A 206 48.75 11.77 1.99
CA ASP A 206 48.07 11.33 0.76
C ASP A 206 47.27 10.03 1.00
N ILE A 207 46.18 9.82 0.25
CA ILE A 207 45.32 8.62 0.42
C ILE A 207 46.16 7.34 0.29
N SER A 208 47.10 7.29 -0.66
CA SER A 208 47.95 6.11 -0.87
C SER A 208 48.83 5.80 0.34
N GLU A 209 49.39 6.84 0.97
CA GLU A 209 50.21 6.73 2.18
C GLU A 209 49.38 6.34 3.40
N ARG A 210 48.15 6.86 3.53
CA ARG A 210 47.21 6.45 4.61
C ARG A 210 46.89 4.97 4.54
N LEU A 211 46.57 4.47 3.34
CA LEU A 211 46.24 3.06 3.15
C LEU A 211 47.45 2.16 3.42
N LYS A 212 48.64 2.56 2.94
CA LYS A 212 49.90 1.86 3.25
C LYS A 212 50.15 1.80 4.76
N PHE A 213 50.00 2.94 5.45
CA PHE A 213 50.18 3.02 6.90
C PHE A 213 49.27 2.02 7.63
N ILE A 214 47.97 2.01 7.32
CA ILE A 214 47.01 1.08 7.93
C ILE A 214 47.38 -0.39 7.68
N LEU A 215 47.84 -0.73 6.47
CA LEU A 215 48.27 -2.08 6.14
C LEU A 215 49.56 -2.50 6.87
N THR A 216 50.48 -1.56 7.12
CA THR A 216 51.73 -1.84 7.86
C THR A 216 51.53 -2.07 9.36
N LEU A 217 50.39 -1.68 9.94
CA LEU A 217 50.06 -1.91 11.35
C LEU A 217 50.02 -3.40 11.72
N GLY A 218 49.84 -4.30 10.75
CA GLY A 218 49.83 -5.74 10.98
C GLY A 218 51.16 -6.31 11.49
N CYS A 219 52.25 -5.55 11.36
CA CYS A 219 53.58 -5.92 11.84
C CYS A 219 53.87 -5.44 13.28
N MET A 220 52.89 -4.82 13.95
CA MET A 220 53.10 -4.12 15.23
C MET A 220 52.26 -4.74 16.34
N ASP A 221 52.80 -4.78 17.57
CA ASP A 221 52.14 -5.43 18.71
C ASP A 221 51.10 -4.51 19.41
N ASP A 222 51.33 -3.19 19.47
CA ASP A 222 50.40 -2.22 20.07
C ASP A 222 50.03 -1.08 19.11
N ILE A 223 48.94 -1.28 18.37
CA ILE A 223 48.43 -0.32 17.37
C ILE A 223 48.07 1.03 18.01
N VAL A 224 47.57 1.04 19.26
CA VAL A 224 47.13 2.28 19.93
C VAL A 224 48.33 3.17 20.23
N THR A 225 49.43 2.57 20.71
CA THR A 225 50.67 3.30 20.99
C THR A 225 51.29 3.85 19.71
N VAL A 226 51.29 3.08 18.63
CA VAL A 226 51.80 3.51 17.31
C VAL A 226 50.98 4.68 16.75
N PHE A 227 49.65 4.60 16.83
CA PHE A 227 48.79 5.72 16.44
C PHE A 227 49.12 6.98 17.24
N ALA A 228 49.42 6.82 18.53
CA ALA A 228 49.73 7.93 19.41
C ALA A 228 51.11 8.55 19.13
N GLU A 229 52.12 7.74 18.80
CA GLU A 229 53.46 8.19 18.43
C GLU A 229 53.47 8.95 17.10
N GLU A 230 52.91 8.36 16.05
CA GLU A 230 52.87 8.94 14.70
C GLU A 230 52.13 10.28 14.63
N HIS A 231 51.15 10.48 15.51
CA HIS A 231 50.35 11.70 15.55
C HIS A 231 50.70 12.64 16.72
N GLY A 232 51.81 12.37 17.43
CA GLY A 232 52.33 13.22 18.50
C GLY A 232 51.36 13.42 19.66
N CYS A 233 50.57 12.39 20.01
CA CYS A 233 49.58 12.42 21.09
C CYS A 233 49.83 11.35 22.18
N LEU A 234 51.02 10.75 22.22
CA LEU A 234 51.40 9.70 23.18
C LEU A 234 51.16 10.11 24.64
N ASP A 235 51.57 11.31 25.05
CA ASP A 235 51.40 11.78 26.44
C ASP A 235 49.93 11.91 26.82
N THR A 236 49.09 12.35 25.87
CA THR A 236 47.64 12.50 26.07
C THR A 236 46.94 11.15 26.18
N ILE A 237 47.35 10.17 25.38
CA ILE A 237 46.78 8.83 25.43
C ILE A 237 47.19 8.11 26.72
N LYS A 238 48.42 8.33 27.21
CA LYS A 238 48.88 7.76 28.49
C LYS A 238 48.15 8.31 29.73
N GLU A 239 47.61 9.53 29.65
CA GLU A 239 46.81 10.13 30.72
C GLU A 239 45.37 9.57 30.80
N LEU A 240 44.93 8.79 29.81
CA LEU A 240 43.58 8.21 29.81
C LEU A 240 43.46 7.09 30.86
N PRO A 241 42.27 6.89 31.44
CA PRO A 241 42.08 5.80 32.38
C PRO A 241 42.20 4.43 31.67
N GLU A 242 42.78 3.46 32.37
CA GLU A 242 43.23 2.17 31.79
C GLU A 242 42.07 1.37 31.17
N ASN A 243 40.86 1.50 31.71
CA ASN A 243 39.65 0.89 31.16
C ASN A 243 39.30 1.40 29.75
N VAL A 244 39.56 2.67 29.43
CA VAL A 244 39.33 3.24 28.09
C VAL A 244 40.42 2.78 27.12
N LEU A 245 41.67 2.69 27.58
CA LEU A 245 42.79 2.20 26.77
C LEU A 245 42.60 0.73 26.39
N ASP A 246 42.19 -0.11 27.32
CA ASP A 246 41.92 -1.52 27.06
C ASP A 246 40.75 -1.70 26.09
N PHE A 247 39.72 -0.86 26.20
CA PHE A 247 38.62 -0.85 25.25
C PHE A 247 39.08 -0.44 23.84
N LEU A 248 39.91 0.60 23.71
CA LEU A 248 40.50 1.00 22.42
C LEU A 248 41.36 -0.10 21.79
N ARG A 249 42.18 -0.80 22.59
CA ARG A 249 43.00 -1.95 22.13
C ARG A 249 42.13 -3.09 21.60
N LYS A 250 41.01 -3.40 22.26
CA LYS A 250 40.04 -4.40 21.78
C LYS A 250 39.43 -4.00 20.44
N CYS A 251 39.05 -2.73 20.25
CA CYS A 251 38.51 -2.24 18.99
C CYS A 251 39.54 -2.24 17.85
N LEU A 252 40.77 -1.80 18.12
CA LEU A 252 41.87 -1.66 17.17
C LEU A 252 42.71 -2.96 17.04
N THR A 253 42.07 -4.13 17.13
CA THR A 253 42.72 -5.40 16.83
C THR A 253 42.84 -5.61 15.32
N PHE A 254 44.06 -5.79 14.80
CA PHE A 254 44.33 -5.93 13.36
C PHE A 254 43.56 -7.10 12.74
N LEU A 255 43.69 -8.31 13.31
CA LEU A 255 43.07 -9.51 12.76
C LEU A 255 41.57 -9.56 13.06
N PRO A 256 40.69 -9.62 12.04
CA PRO A 256 39.24 -9.69 12.25
C PRO A 256 38.80 -10.98 12.97
N SER A 257 39.56 -12.06 12.89
CA SER A 257 39.25 -13.29 13.64
C SER A 257 39.29 -13.08 15.16
N LYS A 258 40.25 -12.29 15.65
CA LYS A 258 40.44 -11.98 17.07
C LYS A 258 39.64 -10.76 17.54
N ARG A 259 39.25 -9.86 16.63
CA ARG A 259 38.46 -8.67 16.95
C ARG A 259 37.07 -9.08 17.48
N PRO A 260 36.60 -8.51 18.59
CA PRO A 260 35.27 -8.81 19.12
C PRO A 260 34.16 -8.25 18.22
N THR A 261 32.95 -8.78 18.37
CA THR A 261 31.75 -8.25 17.72
C THR A 261 31.12 -7.11 18.55
N PRO A 262 30.26 -6.25 17.97
CA PRO A 262 29.57 -5.22 18.73
C PRO A 262 28.76 -5.75 19.92
N ALA A 263 28.14 -6.93 19.78
CA ALA A 263 27.39 -7.59 20.86
C ALA A 263 28.30 -7.99 22.04
N GLU A 264 29.50 -8.50 21.75
CA GLU A 264 30.50 -8.86 22.77
C GLU A 264 31.04 -7.62 23.48
N LEU A 265 31.26 -6.52 22.75
CA LEU A 265 31.73 -5.26 23.32
C LEU A 265 30.68 -4.58 24.21
N LEU A 266 29.39 -4.70 23.89
CA LEU A 266 28.31 -4.18 24.75
C LEU A 266 28.27 -4.86 26.13
N GLY A 267 28.76 -6.09 26.23
CA GLY A 267 28.87 -6.84 27.49
C GLY A 267 30.15 -6.55 28.29
N ASP A 268 31.00 -5.61 27.83
CA ASP A 268 32.27 -5.30 28.49
C ASP A 268 32.05 -4.61 29.86
N PRO A 269 32.79 -4.98 30.91
CA PRO A 269 32.66 -4.39 32.24
C PRO A 269 32.85 -2.86 32.26
N VAL A 270 33.53 -2.28 31.27
CA VAL A 270 33.70 -0.82 31.15
C VAL A 270 32.35 -0.07 31.09
N PHE A 271 31.29 -0.73 30.63
CA PHE A 271 29.95 -0.16 30.52
C PHE A 271 29.03 -0.44 31.72
N GLY A 272 29.53 -1.06 32.79
CA GLY A 272 28.71 -1.42 33.95
C GLY A 272 27.95 -0.24 34.58
N GLY A 273 28.57 0.95 34.64
CA GLY A 273 27.93 2.17 35.16
C GLY A 273 27.09 2.97 34.15
N ILE A 274 27.21 2.66 32.86
CA ILE A 274 26.52 3.37 31.76
C ILE A 274 25.29 2.58 31.31
N SER A 275 25.41 1.25 31.22
CA SER A 275 24.34 0.35 30.80
C SER A 275 23.08 0.46 31.66
N CYS A 276 23.20 0.76 32.95
CA CYS A 276 22.06 0.96 33.86
C CYS A 276 21.27 2.26 33.58
N GLN A 277 21.85 3.21 32.86
CA GLN A 277 21.20 4.49 32.51
C GLN A 277 20.29 4.36 31.28
N TYR A 278 20.44 3.31 30.49
CA TYR A 278 19.71 3.11 29.24
C TYR A 278 18.72 1.94 29.37
N ARG A 279 17.46 2.21 29.02
CA ARG A 279 16.46 1.14 28.90
C ARG A 279 16.71 0.36 27.61
N PRO A 280 16.72 -0.99 27.63
CA PRO A 280 16.84 -1.78 26.42
C PRO A 280 15.77 -1.39 25.40
N PHE A 281 16.17 -1.18 24.14
CA PHE A 281 15.22 -0.84 23.09
C PHE A 281 14.17 -1.95 22.90
N GLN A 282 12.91 -1.60 23.11
CA GLN A 282 11.77 -2.43 22.75
C GLN A 282 11.15 -1.92 21.46
N ARG A 283 10.98 -2.80 20.47
CA ARG A 283 10.32 -2.45 19.22
C ARG A 283 8.87 -2.06 19.51
N PRO A 284 8.37 -0.91 19.03
CA PRO A 284 6.99 -0.53 19.22
C PRO A 284 6.05 -1.59 18.63
N VAL A 285 4.97 -1.87 19.37
CA VAL A 285 3.93 -2.82 18.98
C VAL A 285 3.30 -2.35 17.66
N SER A 286 3.40 -3.17 16.60
CA SER A 286 2.76 -2.90 15.31
C SER A 286 1.24 -2.78 15.49
N LEU A 287 0.57 -1.98 14.65
CA LEU A 287 -0.88 -1.81 14.68
C LEU A 287 -1.59 -3.19 14.71
N PHE A 288 -1.19 -4.15 13.88
CA PHE A 288 -1.84 -5.46 13.84
C PHE A 288 -1.19 -6.54 14.75
N SER A 289 -0.46 -6.12 15.79
CA SER A 289 0.22 -7.03 16.74
C SER A 289 -0.66 -7.47 17.90
N SER A 290 -0.48 -8.70 18.39
CA SER A 290 -1.23 -9.35 19.47
C SER A 290 -1.05 -8.76 20.86
N SER A 291 0.02 -7.97 21.05
CA SER A 291 0.28 -7.29 22.32
C SER A 291 -0.62 -6.07 22.49
N LEU A 292 -1.10 -5.85 23.73
CA LEU A 292 -1.83 -4.63 24.10
C LEU A 292 -0.96 -3.40 23.78
N ARG A 293 -1.43 -2.52 22.89
CA ARG A 293 -0.71 -1.30 22.49
C ARG A 293 -0.50 -0.32 23.66
N CYS A 294 -1.32 -0.43 24.70
CA CYS A 294 -1.25 0.36 25.94
C CYS A 294 -0.46 -0.32 27.07
N ALA A 295 0.10 -1.52 26.88
CA ALA A 295 0.80 -2.23 27.95
C ALA A 295 2.01 -1.47 28.52
N SER A 296 2.61 -0.56 27.74
CA SER A 296 3.78 0.23 28.10
C SER A 296 3.53 1.74 28.08
N LEU A 297 2.26 2.17 28.10
CA LEU A 297 1.91 3.59 28.17
C LEU A 297 2.01 4.06 29.63
N GLU A 298 3.07 4.79 29.94
CA GLU A 298 3.19 5.55 31.20
C GLU A 298 2.44 6.87 30.99
N LEU A 299 1.30 7.04 31.69
CA LEU A 299 0.61 8.33 31.74
C LEU A 299 1.40 9.26 32.66
N PRO A 300 1.62 10.54 32.28
CA PRO A 300 2.18 11.53 33.18
C PRO A 300 1.36 11.60 34.48
N GLU A 301 2.05 11.78 35.61
CA GLU A 301 1.39 11.91 36.92
C GLU A 301 0.48 13.14 36.99
N ASP A 302 0.77 14.17 36.20
CA ASP A 302 -0.06 15.35 36.02
C ASP A 302 -0.47 15.51 34.56
N ILE A 303 -1.77 15.47 34.29
CA ILE A 303 -2.34 15.63 32.94
C ILE A 303 -2.08 17.05 32.42
N SER A 304 -1.88 18.03 33.31
CA SER A 304 -1.57 19.41 32.91
C SER A 304 -0.20 19.57 32.24
N ASP A 305 0.73 18.61 32.42
CA ASP A 305 2.00 18.56 31.69
C ASP A 305 1.84 18.15 30.21
N LEU A 306 0.70 17.54 29.84
CA LEU A 306 0.32 17.29 28.44
C LEU A 306 -0.29 18.53 27.77
N CYS A 307 -0.67 19.54 28.56
CA CYS A 307 -1.33 20.77 28.11
C CYS A 307 -0.38 21.98 28.10
N LYS A 308 0.84 21.80 27.55
CA LYS A 308 1.82 22.88 27.46
C LYS A 308 1.87 23.53 26.07
N ASP A 309 1.67 24.85 26.10
CA ASP A 309 1.91 25.92 25.14
C ASP A 309 1.06 25.96 23.85
N ASP A 310 0.14 26.94 23.79
CA ASP A 310 -0.58 27.41 22.58
C ASP A 310 0.37 27.92 21.46
N ASP A 311 1.68 28.02 21.73
CA ASP A 311 2.74 28.47 20.80
C ASP A 311 3.66 27.31 20.31
N GLY A 312 3.29 26.04 20.54
CA GLY A 312 4.09 24.89 20.15
C GLY A 312 4.17 24.64 18.62
N ASP A 313 5.34 24.22 18.11
CA ASP A 313 5.48 23.74 16.72
C ASP A 313 4.77 22.39 16.57
N TYR A 314 3.47 22.41 16.26
CA TYR A 314 2.64 21.21 16.13
C TYR A 314 3.20 20.20 15.11
N LEU A 315 3.95 20.66 14.09
CA LEU A 315 4.62 19.79 13.13
C LEU A 315 5.77 18.99 13.75
N ALA A 316 6.43 19.50 14.79
CA ALA A 316 7.48 18.79 15.50
C ALA A 316 6.96 17.52 16.19
N GLU A 317 5.68 17.50 16.58
CA GLU A 317 5.08 16.30 17.19
C GLU A 317 4.61 15.26 16.16
N ARG A 318 4.67 15.58 14.86
CA ARG A 318 4.20 14.70 13.77
C ARG A 318 5.26 13.75 13.28
N GLY A 319 4.79 12.65 12.69
CA GLY A 319 5.67 11.63 12.12
C GLY A 319 6.58 12.23 11.07
N ILE A 320 7.87 11.90 11.07
CA ILE A 320 8.79 12.44 10.07
C ILE A 320 8.36 12.09 8.63
N ASP A 321 7.78 10.91 8.42
CA ASP A 321 7.24 10.46 7.12
C ASP A 321 6.01 11.28 6.70
N GLU A 322 5.17 11.66 7.66
CA GLU A 322 3.99 12.52 7.46
C GLU A 322 4.40 13.95 7.10
N VAL A 323 5.37 14.52 7.83
CA VAL A 323 5.89 15.87 7.55
C VAL A 323 6.54 15.91 6.17
N TYR A 324 7.32 14.89 5.78
CA TYR A 324 7.90 14.81 4.44
C TYR A 324 6.82 14.71 3.34
N HIS A 325 5.79 13.89 3.55
CA HIS A 325 4.67 13.79 2.60
C HIS A 325 3.98 15.14 2.40
N LEU A 326 3.66 15.86 3.50
CA LEU A 326 3.06 17.19 3.44
C LEU A 326 4.01 18.22 2.82
N TRP A 327 5.32 18.11 3.05
CA TRP A 327 6.34 18.95 2.42
C TRP A 327 6.34 18.81 0.89
N CYS A 328 6.22 17.58 0.37
CA CYS A 328 6.06 17.35 -1.07
C CYS A 328 4.79 18.01 -1.61
N LEU A 329 3.66 17.88 -0.90
CA LEU A 329 2.38 18.52 -1.29
C LEU A 329 2.44 20.06 -1.24
N ALA A 330 3.25 20.61 -0.33
CA ALA A 330 3.48 22.05 -0.21
C ALA A 330 4.27 22.66 -1.39
N GLY A 331 4.75 21.83 -2.32
CA GLY A 331 5.57 22.23 -3.47
C GLY A 331 7.07 21.97 -3.27
N GLY A 332 7.43 21.17 -2.27
CA GLY A 332 8.80 20.71 -2.06
C GLY A 332 9.28 19.83 -3.20
N ASP A 333 10.41 20.21 -3.81
CA ASP A 333 11.06 19.48 -4.91
C ASP A 333 12.53 19.25 -4.54
N LEU A 334 12.90 17.97 -4.43
CA LEU A 334 14.25 17.56 -4.04
C LEU A 334 15.31 17.98 -5.04
N GLU A 335 15.07 17.82 -6.35
CA GLU A 335 16.05 18.21 -7.36
C GLU A 335 16.27 19.73 -7.32
N LYS A 336 15.17 20.49 -7.22
CA LYS A 336 15.22 21.95 -7.14
C LYS A 336 15.96 22.45 -5.90
N GLU A 337 15.69 21.89 -4.72
CA GLU A 337 16.39 22.26 -3.48
C GLU A 337 17.90 21.97 -3.57
N LEU A 338 18.28 20.80 -4.11
CA LEU A 338 19.69 20.45 -4.29
C LEU A 338 20.38 21.29 -5.37
N THR A 339 19.68 21.70 -6.42
CA THR A 339 20.19 22.66 -7.41
C THR A 339 20.38 24.05 -6.80
N ASN A 340 19.42 24.54 -6.00
CA ASN A 340 19.51 25.83 -5.31
C ASN A 340 20.69 25.89 -4.32
N LYS A 341 21.07 24.74 -3.75
CA LYS A 341 22.23 24.58 -2.87
C LYS A 341 23.53 24.25 -3.61
N GLU A 342 23.53 24.34 -4.94
CA GLU A 342 24.68 24.10 -5.82
C GLU A 342 25.31 22.70 -5.72
N ILE A 343 24.56 21.70 -5.21
CA ILE A 343 24.99 20.30 -5.18
C ILE A 343 24.78 19.66 -6.54
N ILE A 344 23.61 19.89 -7.13
CA ILE A 344 23.34 19.46 -8.50
C ILE A 344 23.77 20.59 -9.43
N GLN A 345 25.00 20.48 -9.93
CA GLN A 345 25.53 21.37 -10.96
C GLN A 345 25.44 20.69 -12.33
N SER A 346 24.70 21.29 -13.26
CA SER A 346 24.75 20.90 -14.67
C SER A 346 26.01 21.50 -15.31
N LYS A 347 27.13 20.77 -15.30
CA LYS A 347 28.28 21.17 -16.12
C LYS A 347 27.89 21.01 -17.61
N PRO A 348 28.25 21.96 -18.48
CA PRO A 348 28.05 21.82 -19.92
C PRO A 348 28.69 20.51 -20.44
N PRO A 349 28.07 19.78 -21.39
CA PRO A 349 28.62 18.53 -21.93
C PRO A 349 30.04 18.67 -22.52
N ILE A 350 30.40 19.88 -22.98
CA ILE A 350 31.74 20.21 -23.49
C ILE A 350 32.82 20.21 -22.40
N CYS A 351 32.43 20.34 -21.13
CA CYS A 351 33.31 20.27 -19.97
C CYS A 351 33.47 18.84 -19.43
N THR A 352 32.76 17.85 -20.00
CA THR A 352 32.81 16.43 -19.60
C THR A 352 33.39 15.56 -20.73
N LEU A 353 34.44 16.05 -21.41
CA LEU A 353 35.10 15.28 -22.47
C LEU A 353 35.70 13.99 -21.89
N PRO A 354 35.55 12.84 -22.58
CA PRO A 354 36.09 11.57 -22.13
C PRO A 354 37.63 11.61 -22.06
N ASN A 355 38.19 10.86 -21.12
CA ASN A 355 39.64 10.67 -21.03
C ASN A 355 40.10 9.76 -22.18
N PHE A 356 40.96 10.26 -23.05
CA PHE A 356 41.55 9.52 -24.16
C PHE A 356 42.85 8.89 -23.70
N VAL A 357 42.99 7.58 -23.83
CA VAL A 357 44.27 6.89 -23.59
C VAL A 357 44.91 6.60 -24.93
N VAL A 358 46.10 7.15 -25.16
CA VAL A 358 46.89 6.91 -26.38
C VAL A 358 47.61 5.56 -26.23
N GLU A 359 47.99 4.91 -27.34
CA GLU A 359 48.68 3.60 -27.33
C GLU A 359 49.93 3.55 -26.45
N ASP A 360 50.59 4.70 -26.23
CA ASP A 360 51.77 4.84 -25.36
C ASP A 360 51.44 4.87 -23.85
N GLY A 361 50.16 4.74 -23.47
CA GLY A 361 49.69 4.75 -22.08
C GLY A 361 49.48 6.14 -21.48
N GLU A 362 49.74 7.22 -22.23
CA GLU A 362 49.43 8.59 -21.82
C GLU A 362 47.93 8.88 -21.94
N SER A 363 47.34 9.41 -20.86
CA SER A 363 45.92 9.76 -20.83
C SER A 363 45.70 11.28 -20.94
N PHE A 364 44.92 11.71 -21.95
CA PHE A 364 44.55 13.09 -22.21
C PHE A 364 43.05 13.31 -21.96
N GLY A 365 42.72 14.23 -21.05
CA GLY A 365 41.35 14.60 -20.71
C GLY A 365 41.21 14.87 -19.22
N GLN A 366 40.00 15.20 -18.77
CA GLN A 366 39.73 15.15 -17.34
C GLN A 366 39.73 13.68 -16.92
N GLY A 367 40.60 13.31 -15.97
CA GLY A 367 40.46 12.04 -15.26
C GLY A 367 39.02 11.92 -14.73
N ARG A 368 38.45 10.71 -14.71
CA ARG A 368 37.14 10.48 -14.09
C ARG A 368 37.24 10.89 -12.62
N ASP A 369 36.84 12.12 -12.31
CA ASP A 369 36.85 12.63 -10.94
C ASP A 369 35.71 11.97 -10.18
N ARG A 370 35.94 10.77 -9.65
CA ARG A 370 34.89 10.00 -8.96
C ARG A 370 34.32 10.73 -7.74
N SER A 371 34.91 11.85 -7.30
CA SER A 371 34.37 12.69 -6.24
C SER A 371 33.00 13.29 -6.57
N PHE A 372 32.64 13.48 -7.85
CA PHE A 372 31.28 13.95 -8.21
C PHE A 372 30.21 12.84 -8.12
N LEU A 373 30.62 11.56 -8.03
CA LEU A 373 29.69 10.41 -8.03
C LEU A 373 29.02 10.20 -6.67
N LEU A 374 29.72 10.57 -5.60
CA LEU A 374 29.20 10.58 -4.23
C LEU A 374 29.53 11.94 -3.62
N ASP A 375 28.51 12.79 -3.50
CA ASP A 375 28.62 14.01 -2.70
C ASP A 375 28.22 13.68 -1.26
N ASP A 376 29.19 13.76 -0.34
CA ASP A 376 28.97 13.43 1.06
C ASP A 376 28.22 14.54 1.83
N THR A 377 27.94 15.67 1.18
CA THR A 377 27.17 16.76 1.79
C THR A 377 25.70 16.36 1.95
N THR A 378 25.14 16.69 3.12
CA THR A 378 23.70 16.49 3.41
C THR A 378 23.06 17.86 3.51
N VAL A 379 22.04 18.11 2.69
CA VAL A 379 21.27 19.35 2.69
C VAL A 379 20.07 19.20 3.60
N THR A 380 19.89 20.18 4.48
CA THR A 380 18.66 20.32 5.25
C THR A 380 17.57 20.94 4.38
N LEU A 381 16.45 20.24 4.24
CA LEU A 381 15.28 20.73 3.50
C LEU A 381 14.53 21.76 4.34
N SER A 382 14.15 22.87 3.71
CA SER A 382 13.43 23.96 4.37
C SER A 382 11.96 23.60 4.57
N LEU A 383 11.46 23.71 5.80
CA LEU A 383 10.04 23.57 6.14
C LEU A 383 9.26 24.89 6.04
N CYS A 384 9.89 25.99 5.62
CA CYS A 384 9.24 27.31 5.62
C CYS A 384 7.98 27.37 4.74
N GLN A 385 8.01 26.75 3.55
CA GLN A 385 6.85 26.74 2.66
C GLN A 385 5.67 25.95 3.26
N LEU A 386 5.96 24.81 3.89
CA LEU A 386 4.95 24.00 4.56
C LEU A 386 4.34 24.76 5.75
N ARG A 387 5.18 25.36 6.60
CA ARG A 387 4.72 26.19 7.73
C ARG A 387 3.86 27.38 7.26
N ASN A 388 4.24 28.02 6.16
CA ASN A 388 3.47 29.13 5.59
C ASN A 388 2.09 28.69 5.07
N ARG A 389 1.95 27.46 4.55
CA ARG A 389 0.66 26.92 4.12
C ARG A 389 -0.22 26.49 5.29
N LEU A 390 0.37 26.08 6.41
CA LEU A 390 -0.36 25.59 7.58
C LEU A 390 -0.55 26.64 8.68
N LYS A 391 -0.13 27.88 8.45
CA LYS A 391 -0.17 28.96 9.44
C LYS A 391 -1.58 29.29 9.97
N ASP A 392 -2.61 29.08 9.14
CA ASP A 392 -4.00 29.42 9.44
C ASP A 392 -4.78 28.20 10.02
N VAL A 393 -4.12 27.05 10.18
CA VAL A 393 -4.70 25.82 10.75
C VAL A 393 -4.70 25.91 12.27
N ALA A 394 -5.88 25.82 12.88
CA ALA A 394 -6.02 25.85 14.33
C ALA A 394 -5.36 24.63 15.01
N GLY A 395 -4.80 24.82 16.21
CA GLY A 395 -4.17 23.74 17.01
C GLY A 395 -5.10 22.54 17.25
N GLU A 396 -6.40 22.77 17.38
CA GLU A 396 -7.43 21.72 17.52
C GLU A 396 -7.43 20.71 16.35
N ALA A 397 -7.08 21.16 15.13
CA ALA A 397 -7.03 20.30 13.94
C ALA A 397 -5.91 19.24 14.05
N TYR A 398 -4.87 19.51 14.84
CA TYR A 398 -3.81 18.54 15.13
C TYR A 398 -4.24 17.50 16.17
N TYR A 399 -5.32 17.79 16.93
CA TYR A 399 -5.82 16.91 17.97
C TYR A 399 -7.34 16.64 17.96
N PRO A 400 -7.92 16.09 16.87
CA PRO A 400 -9.38 15.90 16.76
C PRO A 400 -9.93 14.85 17.75
N LEU A 401 -10.94 15.22 18.54
CA LEU A 401 -11.64 14.31 19.45
C LEU A 401 -12.48 13.27 18.68
N LEU A 402 -12.49 12.03 19.15
CA LEU A 402 -13.15 10.89 18.47
C LEU A 402 -14.59 10.60 18.98
N GLU A 403 -15.08 11.34 19.98
CA GLU A 403 -16.33 11.03 20.69
C GLU A 403 -17.54 11.85 20.22
N ASP A 404 -17.35 12.95 19.49
CA ASP A 404 -18.46 13.72 18.95
C ASP A 404 -18.95 13.12 17.62
N GLU A 405 -20.10 12.44 17.64
CA GLU A 405 -20.81 12.04 16.41
C GLU A 405 -21.19 13.25 15.52
N GLN A 406 -21.13 14.46 16.08
CA GLN A 406 -21.37 15.75 15.41
C GLN A 406 -20.10 16.47 14.92
N SER A 407 -18.89 15.99 15.24
CA SER A 407 -17.63 16.61 14.76
C SER A 407 -17.23 16.09 13.38
N THR A 408 -18.16 16.12 12.43
CA THR A 408 -17.77 16.18 11.02
C THR A 408 -17.12 17.55 10.79
N LEU A 409 -15.79 17.62 10.95
CA LEU A 409 -14.94 18.79 10.74
C LEU A 409 -15.23 19.92 11.76
N SER A 410 -14.32 20.14 12.70
CA SER A 410 -14.39 21.19 13.72
C SER A 410 -14.60 22.59 13.11
N GLN A 411 -15.46 23.39 13.75
CA GLN A 411 -15.85 24.74 13.36
C GLN A 411 -14.71 25.75 13.63
N SER A 412 -13.68 25.75 12.80
CA SER A 412 -12.73 26.87 12.68
C SER A 412 -13.18 27.83 11.57
N SER A 413 -12.59 29.02 11.46
CA SER A 413 -12.75 29.90 10.30
C SER A 413 -12.33 29.25 8.96
N SER A 414 -11.53 28.17 8.99
CA SER A 414 -11.18 27.33 7.84
C SER A 414 -12.22 26.22 7.52
N SER A 415 -13.24 26.02 8.36
CA SER A 415 -14.31 25.04 8.11
C SER A 415 -15.10 25.32 6.83
N ASN A 416 -15.27 26.59 6.45
CA ASN A 416 -15.93 26.98 5.19
C ASN A 416 -15.09 26.57 3.98
N GLU A 417 -13.77 26.79 3.99
CA GLU A 417 -12.88 26.39 2.89
C GLU A 417 -12.75 24.88 2.81
N LEU A 418 -12.59 24.19 3.95
CA LEU A 418 -12.50 22.73 3.99
C LEU A 418 -13.79 22.05 3.51
N SER A 419 -14.96 22.61 3.85
CA SER A 419 -16.25 22.13 3.33
C SER A 419 -16.39 22.32 1.82
N SER A 420 -15.81 23.40 1.27
CA SER A 420 -15.75 23.62 -0.18
C SER A 420 -14.80 22.64 -0.86
N THR A 421 -13.64 22.34 -0.25
CA THR A 421 -12.64 21.40 -0.77
C THR A 421 -13.16 19.97 -0.79
N VAL A 422 -13.98 19.55 0.17
CA VAL A 422 -14.65 18.23 0.18
C VAL A 422 -15.50 18.01 -1.09
N THR A 423 -16.04 19.08 -1.68
CA THR A 423 -16.85 18.99 -2.91
C THR A 423 -16.03 18.91 -4.20
N LEU A 424 -14.71 19.12 -4.12
CA LEU A 424 -13.82 19.06 -5.28
C LEU A 424 -13.50 17.61 -5.69
N PRO A 425 -13.15 17.40 -6.97
CA PRO A 425 -12.58 16.14 -7.47
C PRO A 425 -11.49 15.57 -6.56
N LEU A 426 -11.43 14.24 -6.45
CA LEU A 426 -10.54 13.54 -5.51
C LEU A 426 -9.07 13.89 -5.77
N ILE A 427 -8.69 14.04 -7.05
CA ILE A 427 -7.33 14.40 -7.47
C ILE A 427 -6.90 15.75 -6.89
N ILE A 428 -7.82 16.70 -6.75
CA ILE A 428 -7.54 18.02 -6.17
C ILE A 428 -7.40 17.89 -4.64
N ARG A 429 -8.29 17.12 -4.00
CA ARG A 429 -8.25 16.85 -2.56
C ARG A 429 -6.97 16.12 -2.12
N GLU A 430 -6.42 15.23 -2.96
CA GLU A 430 -5.15 14.54 -2.71
C GLU A 430 -3.92 15.46 -2.79
N ARG A 431 -4.04 16.61 -3.47
CA ARG A 431 -2.96 17.59 -3.61
C ARG A 431 -3.03 18.74 -2.59
N ASP A 432 -4.17 18.89 -1.94
CA ASP A 432 -4.39 19.95 -0.95
C ASP A 432 -3.69 19.62 0.38
N THR A 433 -2.82 20.53 0.83
CA THR A 433 -1.94 20.29 1.98
C THR A 433 -2.71 20.28 3.32
N GLU A 434 -3.65 21.21 3.51
CA GLU A 434 -4.43 21.32 4.75
C GLU A 434 -5.43 20.16 4.86
N TYR A 435 -6.12 19.86 3.76
CA TYR A 435 -7.04 18.73 3.69
C TYR A 435 -6.34 17.41 4.01
N GLN A 436 -5.18 17.15 3.39
CA GLN A 436 -4.43 15.92 3.64
C GLN A 436 -3.93 15.83 5.08
N LEU A 437 -3.45 16.94 5.68
CA LEU A 437 -3.05 16.97 7.09
C LEU A 437 -4.20 16.48 7.99
N ILE A 438 -5.38 17.09 7.86
CA ILE A 438 -6.55 16.78 8.70
C ILE A 438 -6.98 15.33 8.51
N ARG A 439 -7.03 14.86 7.25
CA ARG A 439 -7.43 13.47 6.96
C ARG A 439 -6.41 12.45 7.47
N ILE A 440 -5.10 12.70 7.32
CA ILE A 440 -4.05 11.81 7.80
C ILE A 440 -4.12 11.67 9.32
N ILE A 441 -4.27 12.78 10.06
CA ILE A 441 -4.37 12.77 11.52
C ILE A 441 -5.61 12.00 11.98
N LEU A 442 -6.75 12.21 11.31
CA LEU A 442 -7.98 11.48 11.61
C LEU A 442 -7.80 9.97 11.41
N PHE A 443 -7.26 9.53 10.27
CA PHE A 443 -7.03 8.11 10.00
C PHE A 443 -5.99 7.49 10.93
N ASP A 444 -4.90 8.20 11.25
CA ASP A 444 -3.89 7.71 12.20
C ASP A 444 -4.53 7.43 13.58
N ARG A 445 -5.39 8.33 14.07
CA ARG A 445 -6.14 8.13 15.33
C ARG A 445 -7.13 6.98 15.25
N LEU A 446 -7.93 6.91 14.19
CA LEU A 446 -8.90 5.83 14.01
C LEU A 446 -8.23 4.45 13.89
N LEU A 447 -7.09 4.35 13.19
CA LEU A 447 -6.30 3.12 13.06
C LEU A 447 -5.62 2.74 14.38
N LYS A 448 -5.19 3.73 15.18
CA LYS A 448 -4.72 3.50 16.56
C LYS A 448 -5.82 2.95 17.49
N ALA A 449 -7.09 3.29 17.24
CA ALA A 449 -8.26 2.78 17.97
C ALA A 449 -8.87 1.49 17.38
N TYR A 450 -8.41 1.03 16.22
CA TYR A 450 -8.85 -0.24 15.62
C TYR A 450 -8.47 -1.45 16.51
N PRO A 451 -9.37 -2.44 16.73
CA PRO A 451 -10.62 -2.72 15.99
C PRO A 451 -11.90 -2.06 16.53
N TYR A 452 -11.86 -1.39 17.68
CA TYR A 452 -13.07 -0.88 18.37
C TYR A 452 -13.84 0.16 17.56
N LYS A 453 -13.15 1.02 16.80
CA LYS A 453 -13.76 2.08 15.96
C LYS A 453 -13.82 1.71 14.47
N LYS A 454 -13.89 0.42 14.12
CA LYS A 454 -13.95 -0.06 12.71
C LYS A 454 -15.06 0.60 11.88
N ASN A 455 -16.23 0.86 12.48
CA ASN A 455 -17.38 1.46 11.80
C ASN A 455 -17.12 2.93 11.42
N LEU A 456 -16.34 3.66 12.23
CA LEU A 456 -15.94 5.03 11.90
C LEU A 456 -14.89 5.05 10.78
N VAL A 457 -13.91 4.13 10.80
CA VAL A 457 -12.97 3.97 9.67
C VAL A 457 -13.73 3.74 8.36
N TRP A 458 -14.74 2.85 8.41
CA TRP A 458 -15.59 2.57 7.25
C TRP A 458 -16.39 3.81 6.81
N LYS A 459 -17.00 4.56 7.75
CA LYS A 459 -17.75 5.80 7.45
C LYS A 459 -16.86 6.86 6.79
N GLU A 460 -15.67 7.09 7.33
CA GLU A 460 -14.74 8.10 6.82
C GLU A 460 -14.13 7.71 5.47
N ALA A 461 -13.84 6.42 5.26
CA ALA A 461 -13.33 5.92 3.98
C ALA A 461 -14.32 6.08 2.81
N ARG A 462 -15.61 6.28 3.07
CA ARG A 462 -16.60 6.61 2.01
C ARG A 462 -16.36 7.97 1.35
N LEU A 463 -15.72 8.90 2.04
CA LEU A 463 -15.39 10.21 1.49
C LEU A 463 -14.15 10.10 0.60
N ASP A 464 -13.09 9.50 1.15
CA ASP A 464 -11.80 9.25 0.52
C ASP A 464 -10.85 8.60 1.54
N VAL A 465 -9.78 8.00 1.04
CA VAL A 465 -8.69 7.42 1.84
C VAL A 465 -7.39 8.17 1.52
N PRO A 466 -6.69 8.77 2.52
CA PRO A 466 -5.44 9.49 2.29
C PRO A 466 -4.33 8.58 1.74
N PRO A 467 -3.57 9.01 0.72
CA PRO A 467 -2.54 8.18 0.09
C PRO A 467 -1.51 7.61 1.06
N LEU A 468 -1.04 8.41 2.02
CA LEU A 468 -0.01 8.01 2.98
C LEU A 468 -0.42 6.81 3.86
N VAL A 469 -1.70 6.74 4.25
CA VAL A 469 -2.24 5.71 5.17
C VAL A 469 -3.08 4.65 4.46
N ARG A 470 -3.23 4.73 3.14
CA ARG A 470 -4.10 3.87 2.32
C ARG A 470 -3.90 2.38 2.58
N GLY A 471 -2.66 1.91 2.61
CA GLY A 471 -2.36 0.49 2.85
C GLY A 471 -2.85 -0.02 4.22
N LEU A 472 -2.78 0.81 5.27
CA LEU A 472 -3.28 0.46 6.61
C LEU A 472 -4.80 0.59 6.70
N ALA A 473 -5.38 1.61 6.05
CA ALA A 473 -6.82 1.80 5.96
C ALA A 473 -7.49 0.62 5.24
N TRP A 474 -6.94 0.18 4.11
CA TRP A 474 -7.45 -0.97 3.38
C TRP A 474 -7.36 -2.27 4.16
N ALA A 475 -6.27 -2.48 4.91
CA ALA A 475 -6.15 -3.63 5.82
C ALA A 475 -7.26 -3.63 6.88
N ALA A 476 -7.59 -2.45 7.44
CA ALA A 476 -8.71 -2.29 8.38
C ALA A 476 -10.08 -2.51 7.72
N LEU A 477 -10.30 -2.02 6.49
CA LEU A 477 -11.54 -2.24 5.73
C LEU A 477 -11.78 -3.71 5.36
N LEU A 478 -10.71 -4.48 5.15
CA LEU A 478 -10.77 -5.93 4.96
C LEU A 478 -11.02 -6.71 6.27
N GLY A 479 -11.13 -6.03 7.40
CA GLY A 479 -11.39 -6.66 8.70
C GLY A 479 -10.23 -7.50 9.20
N ILE A 480 -8.99 -7.15 8.84
CA ILE A 480 -7.80 -7.87 9.30
C ILE A 480 -7.63 -7.58 10.78
N GLU A 481 -7.85 -8.59 11.60
CA GLU A 481 -7.65 -8.49 13.04
C GLU A 481 -6.23 -8.91 13.44
N VAL A 482 -5.94 -8.58 14.67
CA VAL A 482 -4.66 -8.77 15.31
C VAL A 482 -4.29 -10.26 15.42
N GLY A 483 -3.12 -10.66 14.92
CA GLY A 483 -2.57 -12.02 15.12
C GLY A 483 -3.14 -13.14 14.24
N THR A 484 -4.15 -12.88 13.41
CA THR A 484 -4.82 -13.92 12.58
C THR A 484 -3.93 -14.56 11.51
N PHE A 485 -2.92 -13.85 11.02
CA PHE A 485 -2.03 -14.35 9.97
C PHE A 485 -0.57 -14.09 10.35
N ARG A 486 0.00 -14.95 11.18
CA ARG A 486 1.44 -15.20 11.09
C ARG A 486 1.63 -16.13 9.90
N PRO A 487 2.25 -15.69 8.78
CA PRO A 487 2.85 -16.67 7.91
C PRO A 487 3.79 -17.48 8.80
N SER A 488 3.73 -18.80 8.75
CA SER A 488 4.86 -19.62 9.14
C SER A 488 6.00 -19.24 8.20
N THR A 489 6.69 -18.13 8.48
CA THR A 489 7.78 -17.59 7.67
C THR A 489 8.94 -18.59 7.55
N THR A 490 8.91 -19.65 8.35
CA THR A 490 9.82 -20.80 8.38
C THR A 490 9.41 -21.95 7.45
N ALA A 491 8.19 -21.97 6.90
CA ALA A 491 7.72 -23.08 6.05
C ALA A 491 8.11 -22.92 4.56
N SER A 492 8.30 -21.68 4.07
CA SER A 492 8.56 -21.41 2.65
C SER A 492 9.96 -21.81 2.16
N THR A 493 10.89 -22.16 3.05
CA THR A 493 12.26 -22.58 2.69
C THR A 493 12.46 -24.10 2.65
N ARG A 494 11.44 -24.90 3.00
CA ARG A 494 11.57 -26.38 3.12
C ARG A 494 10.51 -27.20 2.37
N THR A 495 9.63 -26.57 1.59
CA THR A 495 8.62 -27.29 0.79
C THR A 495 9.16 -27.68 -0.58
N PRO A 496 8.88 -28.90 -1.08
CA PRO A 496 9.33 -29.33 -2.40
C PRO A 496 8.72 -28.43 -3.50
N PRO A 497 9.46 -28.15 -4.58
CA PRO A 497 8.99 -27.28 -5.64
C PRO A 497 7.78 -27.90 -6.35
N PHE A 498 6.77 -27.09 -6.65
CA PHE A 498 5.79 -27.40 -7.69
C PHE A 498 6.32 -26.81 -9.00
N PRO A 499 7.05 -27.57 -9.85
CA PRO A 499 7.89 -27.02 -10.90
C PRO A 499 7.13 -26.21 -11.98
N LEU A 500 5.86 -26.53 -12.22
CA LEU A 500 5.01 -25.79 -13.17
C LEU A 500 4.55 -24.44 -12.61
N THR A 501 4.07 -24.41 -11.36
CA THR A 501 3.61 -23.19 -10.69
C THR A 501 4.75 -22.21 -10.44
N ASP A 502 5.91 -22.73 -10.01
CA ASP A 502 7.10 -21.90 -9.80
C ASP A 502 7.56 -21.24 -11.10
N ARG A 503 7.53 -21.96 -12.22
CA ARG A 503 7.86 -21.41 -13.54
C ARG A 503 6.88 -20.31 -13.94
N TRP A 504 5.57 -20.48 -13.74
CA TRP A 504 4.60 -19.43 -14.08
C TRP A 504 4.78 -18.16 -13.23
N ILE A 505 5.02 -18.31 -11.92
CA ILE A 505 5.33 -17.19 -11.03
C ILE A 505 6.61 -16.46 -11.49
N GLU A 506 7.62 -17.20 -11.97
CA GLU A 506 8.86 -16.62 -12.51
C GLU A 506 8.68 -15.79 -13.78
N VAL A 507 7.76 -16.19 -14.66
CA VAL A 507 7.52 -15.44 -15.91
C VAL A 507 6.56 -14.27 -15.67
N ASP A 508 5.58 -14.40 -14.77
CA ASP A 508 4.56 -13.35 -14.59
C ASP A 508 5.05 -12.15 -13.76
N ILE A 509 5.80 -12.39 -12.69
CA ILE A 509 6.26 -11.31 -11.79
C ILE A 509 6.99 -10.20 -12.56
N PRO A 510 8.01 -10.49 -13.40
CA PRO A 510 8.75 -9.45 -14.10
C PRO A 510 7.94 -8.71 -15.16
N ARG A 511 6.77 -9.22 -15.57
CA ARG A 511 5.87 -8.59 -16.56
C ARG A 511 4.82 -7.70 -15.89
N CYS A 512 4.63 -7.82 -14.59
CA CYS A 512 3.60 -7.11 -13.87
C CYS A 512 4.05 -5.67 -13.55
N HIS A 513 3.31 -4.68 -14.01
CA HIS A 513 3.52 -3.27 -13.65
C HIS A 513 4.96 -2.75 -13.83
N GLN A 514 5.62 -3.11 -14.95
CA GLN A 514 7.03 -2.76 -15.21
C GLN A 514 7.34 -1.26 -15.18
N TYR A 515 6.33 -0.40 -15.36
CA TYR A 515 6.48 1.06 -15.28
C TYR A 515 6.67 1.55 -13.83
N ASP A 516 6.33 0.76 -12.82
CA ASP A 516 6.56 1.09 -11.43
C ASP A 516 7.97 0.67 -11.01
N GLU A 517 8.74 1.63 -10.50
CA GLU A 517 10.15 1.44 -10.15
C GLU A 517 10.32 0.42 -9.01
N LEU A 518 9.37 0.35 -8.07
CA LEU A 518 9.46 -0.59 -6.97
C LEU A 518 9.06 -2.00 -7.38
N LEU A 519 8.00 -2.15 -8.18
CA LEU A 519 7.53 -3.45 -8.64
C LEU A 519 8.47 -4.11 -9.63
N SER A 520 9.17 -3.32 -10.45
CA SER A 520 10.22 -3.80 -11.37
C SER A 520 11.55 -4.16 -10.69
N SER A 521 11.72 -3.84 -9.40
CA SER A 521 12.93 -4.14 -8.65
C SER A 521 13.06 -5.64 -8.29
N PRO A 522 14.29 -6.20 -8.25
CA PRO A 522 14.51 -7.59 -7.85
C PRO A 522 13.99 -7.93 -6.44
N GLU A 523 14.06 -6.96 -5.52
CA GLU A 523 13.56 -7.10 -4.15
C GLU A 523 12.03 -7.12 -4.12
N GLY A 524 11.38 -6.30 -4.95
CA GLY A 524 9.95 -6.36 -5.21
C GLY A 524 9.55 -7.75 -5.70
N HIS A 525 10.21 -8.24 -6.75
CA HIS A 525 9.99 -9.57 -7.31
C HIS A 525 10.14 -10.68 -6.26
N THR A 526 11.18 -10.61 -5.42
CA THR A 526 11.44 -11.59 -4.36
C THR A 526 10.34 -11.58 -3.29
N LYS A 527 9.86 -10.39 -2.91
CA LYS A 527 8.74 -10.26 -1.95
C LYS A 527 7.43 -10.78 -2.53
N PHE A 528 7.08 -10.45 -3.78
CA PHE A 528 5.90 -11.01 -4.46
C PHE A 528 5.95 -12.51 -4.54
N ARG A 529 7.09 -13.05 -5.00
CA ARG A 529 7.33 -14.50 -5.05
C ARG A 529 7.10 -15.15 -3.70
N ARG A 530 7.63 -14.55 -2.62
CA ARG A 530 7.46 -15.07 -1.26
C ARG A 530 5.99 -15.10 -0.84
N VAL A 531 5.24 -14.02 -1.09
CA VAL A 531 3.81 -13.93 -0.74
C VAL A 531 2.97 -14.94 -1.53
N LEU A 532 3.21 -15.05 -2.84
CA LEU A 532 2.50 -15.98 -3.72
C LEU A 532 2.83 -17.44 -3.40
N LYS A 533 4.10 -17.77 -3.16
CA LYS A 533 4.49 -19.13 -2.73
C LYS A 533 3.85 -19.49 -1.39
N ALA A 534 3.86 -18.56 -0.43
CA ALA A 534 3.19 -18.77 0.86
C ALA A 534 1.69 -19.03 0.67
N TRP A 535 1.05 -18.31 -0.25
CA TRP A 535 -0.36 -18.49 -0.59
C TRP A 535 -0.68 -19.86 -1.18
N VAL A 536 0.04 -20.26 -2.23
CA VAL A 536 -0.13 -21.57 -2.89
C VAL A 536 0.10 -22.71 -1.90
N VAL A 537 1.11 -22.61 -1.03
CA VAL A 537 1.38 -23.62 0.00
C VAL A 537 0.25 -23.69 1.04
N SER A 538 -0.31 -22.54 1.43
CA SER A 538 -1.42 -22.50 2.39
C SER A 538 -2.77 -22.96 1.81
N HIS A 539 -2.92 -23.04 0.49
CA HIS A 539 -4.17 -23.39 -0.18
C HIS A 539 -3.92 -24.44 -1.28
N PRO A 540 -3.69 -25.72 -0.93
CA PRO A 540 -3.34 -26.79 -1.88
C PRO A 540 -4.44 -27.08 -2.92
N ASP A 541 -5.68 -26.70 -2.63
CA ASP A 541 -6.83 -26.88 -3.52
C ASP A 541 -6.92 -25.79 -4.61
N LEU A 542 -6.16 -24.70 -4.47
CA LEU A 542 -6.12 -23.59 -5.42
C LEU A 542 -4.91 -23.71 -6.36
N VAL A 543 -5.11 -23.34 -7.61
CA VAL A 543 -4.07 -23.24 -8.64
C VAL A 543 -3.68 -21.78 -8.81
N TYR A 544 -2.39 -21.54 -8.99
CA TYR A 544 -1.90 -20.22 -9.40
C TYR A 544 -2.35 -19.92 -10.84
N TRP A 545 -3.08 -18.83 -11.03
CA TRP A 545 -3.50 -18.33 -12.34
C TRP A 545 -2.77 -17.02 -12.67
N GLN A 546 -2.38 -16.86 -13.94
CA GLN A 546 -1.82 -15.62 -14.46
C GLN A 546 -2.80 -14.45 -14.21
N GLY A 547 -2.37 -13.43 -13.47
CA GLY A 547 -3.20 -12.29 -13.03
C GLY A 547 -3.53 -12.27 -11.52
N GLN A 548 -3.30 -13.36 -10.77
CA GLN A 548 -3.49 -13.41 -9.31
C GLN A 548 -2.54 -12.47 -8.53
N LEU A 549 -1.54 -11.91 -9.21
CA LEU A 549 -0.56 -10.93 -8.69
C LEU A 549 -1.21 -9.63 -8.23
N CYS A 550 -2.22 -9.16 -8.95
CA CYS A 550 -2.62 -7.76 -8.93
C CYS A 550 -3.15 -7.27 -7.57
N PRO A 551 -3.92 -8.08 -6.81
CA PRO A 551 -4.35 -7.66 -5.49
C PRO A 551 -3.24 -7.50 -4.47
N SER A 552 -2.13 -8.22 -4.60
CA SER A 552 -1.03 -8.14 -3.65
C SER A 552 -0.18 -6.86 -3.79
N ILE A 553 -0.28 -6.17 -4.93
CA ILE A 553 0.50 -4.97 -5.29
C ILE A 553 0.08 -3.74 -4.47
N SER A 554 -1.20 -3.69 -4.16
CA SER A 554 -1.89 -2.58 -3.51
C SER A 554 -1.66 -2.48 -2.00
N PHE A 555 -1.13 -3.53 -1.37
CA PHE A 555 -1.01 -3.61 0.08
C PHE A 555 0.45 -3.55 0.52
N LEU A 556 0.71 -2.85 1.64
CA LEU A 556 2.01 -2.83 2.30
C LEU A 556 2.57 -4.26 2.38
N PHE A 557 3.78 -4.50 1.85
CA PHE A 557 4.37 -5.84 1.69
C PHE A 557 4.36 -6.72 2.96
N SER A 558 4.34 -6.13 4.16
CA SER A 558 4.24 -6.85 5.42
C SER A 558 2.83 -7.40 5.73
N LEU A 559 1.78 -6.73 5.23
CA LEU A 559 0.38 -7.09 5.37
C LEU A 559 -0.19 -7.74 4.10
N ALA A 560 0.53 -7.67 2.98
CA ALA A 560 0.05 -8.13 1.67
C ALA A 560 -0.53 -9.55 1.68
N TYR A 561 0.12 -10.49 2.38
CA TYR A 561 -0.43 -11.85 2.53
C TYR A 561 -1.76 -11.87 3.29
N ALA A 562 -1.85 -11.18 4.44
CA ALA A 562 -3.08 -11.12 5.24
C ALA A 562 -4.21 -10.42 4.47
N CYS A 563 -3.91 -9.34 3.75
CA CYS A 563 -4.86 -8.65 2.89
C CYS A 563 -5.35 -9.56 1.76
N MET A 564 -4.44 -10.29 1.11
CA MET A 564 -4.80 -11.26 0.07
C MET A 564 -5.69 -12.38 0.60
N SER A 565 -5.39 -12.91 1.80
CA SER A 565 -6.19 -13.91 2.50
C SER A 565 -7.60 -13.45 2.86
N ALA A 566 -7.81 -12.15 3.06
CA ALA A 566 -9.14 -11.59 3.26
C ALA A 566 -9.83 -11.21 1.94
N PHE A 567 -9.06 -10.71 0.97
CA PHE A 567 -9.56 -10.20 -0.31
C PHE A 567 -10.07 -11.30 -1.24
N ILE A 568 -9.29 -12.37 -1.43
CA ILE A 568 -9.62 -13.44 -2.39
C ILE A 568 -10.94 -14.13 -2.00
N PRO A 569 -11.17 -14.57 -0.75
CA PRO A 569 -12.46 -15.16 -0.37
C PRO A 569 -13.63 -14.18 -0.53
N LYS A 570 -13.41 -12.87 -0.31
CA LYS A 570 -14.46 -11.86 -0.42
C LYS A 570 -14.94 -11.63 -1.86
N TYR A 571 -14.03 -11.52 -2.82
CA TYR A 571 -14.39 -11.14 -4.21
C TYR A 571 -14.23 -12.28 -5.22
N LEU A 572 -13.27 -13.18 -5.01
CA LEU A 572 -12.83 -14.22 -5.95
C LEU A 572 -12.94 -15.62 -5.32
N TYR A 573 -14.00 -15.85 -4.53
CA TYR A 573 -14.25 -17.13 -3.87
C TYR A 573 -14.31 -18.28 -4.90
N ASN A 574 -13.51 -19.33 -4.70
CA ASN A 574 -13.42 -20.50 -5.58
C ASN A 574 -13.05 -20.24 -7.05
N PHE A 575 -12.65 -19.02 -7.42
CA PHE A 575 -12.23 -18.69 -8.79
C PHE A 575 -10.97 -19.47 -9.22
N PHE A 576 -10.11 -19.81 -8.27
CA PHE A 576 -8.80 -20.40 -8.52
C PHE A 576 -8.77 -21.91 -8.30
N LEU A 577 -9.92 -22.60 -8.24
CA LEU A 577 -9.96 -24.06 -8.15
C LEU A 577 -9.35 -24.72 -9.41
N LYS A 578 -8.92 -25.98 -9.28
CA LYS A 578 -8.43 -26.80 -10.42
C LYS A 578 -9.47 -26.94 -11.53
N ASP A 579 -10.74 -27.10 -11.14
CA ASP A 579 -11.90 -26.99 -12.04
C ASP A 579 -12.78 -25.83 -11.55
N ASN A 580 -12.65 -24.69 -12.23
CA ASN A 580 -13.36 -23.45 -11.93
C ASN A 580 -14.43 -23.11 -12.99
N SER A 581 -14.63 -24.00 -13.97
CA SER A 581 -15.49 -23.76 -15.13
C SER A 581 -16.92 -23.40 -14.73
N HIS A 582 -17.51 -24.15 -13.80
CA HIS A 582 -18.86 -23.90 -13.28
C HIS A 582 -18.97 -22.58 -12.50
N VAL A 583 -17.94 -22.22 -11.73
CA VAL A 583 -17.90 -20.98 -10.93
C VAL A 583 -17.82 -19.75 -11.84
N ILE A 584 -16.93 -19.80 -12.84
CA ILE A 584 -16.75 -18.72 -13.81
C ILE A 584 -18.01 -18.54 -14.66
N GLN A 585 -18.57 -19.63 -15.17
CA GLN A 585 -19.79 -19.58 -15.97
C GLN A 585 -20.98 -19.03 -15.17
N GLU A 586 -21.15 -19.43 -13.91
CA GLU A 586 -22.17 -18.82 -13.03
C GLU A 586 -21.92 -17.31 -12.90
N TYR A 587 -20.69 -16.91 -12.59
CA TYR A 587 -20.33 -15.51 -12.39
C TYR A 587 -20.61 -14.64 -13.62
N LEU A 588 -20.20 -15.08 -14.80
CA LEU A 588 -20.39 -14.36 -16.05
C LEU A 588 -21.86 -14.36 -16.50
N THR A 589 -22.61 -15.42 -16.19
CA THR A 589 -24.06 -15.45 -16.43
C THR A 589 -24.76 -14.40 -15.58
N VAL A 590 -24.43 -14.30 -14.29
CA VAL A 590 -24.96 -13.25 -13.40
C VAL A 590 -24.56 -11.86 -13.90
N PHE A 591 -23.33 -11.69 -14.38
CA PHE A 591 -22.91 -10.42 -14.98
C PHE A 591 -23.70 -10.07 -16.25
N SER A 592 -23.98 -11.02 -17.12
CA SER A 592 -24.84 -10.82 -18.30
C SER A 592 -26.25 -10.38 -17.91
N GLN A 593 -26.86 -11.03 -16.90
CA GLN A 593 -28.14 -10.62 -16.33
C GLN A 593 -28.10 -9.22 -15.73
N MET A 594 -26.96 -8.81 -15.16
CA MET A 594 -26.75 -7.47 -14.62
C MET A 594 -26.67 -6.40 -15.72
N ILE A 595 -26.08 -6.71 -16.88
CA ILE A 595 -26.13 -5.84 -18.06
C ILE A 595 -27.58 -5.71 -18.52
N ALA A 596 -28.29 -6.82 -18.73
CA ALA A 596 -29.71 -6.82 -19.13
C ALA A 596 -30.61 -6.06 -18.14
N PHE A 597 -30.31 -6.15 -16.84
CA PHE A 597 -31.05 -5.45 -15.79
C PHE A 597 -30.85 -3.94 -15.83
N HIS A 598 -29.66 -3.42 -16.15
CA HIS A 598 -29.41 -1.97 -16.13
C HIS A 598 -29.48 -1.31 -17.51
N ASP A 599 -29.04 -2.01 -18.56
CA ASP A 599 -28.99 -1.55 -19.95
C ASP A 599 -29.45 -2.68 -20.89
N PRO A 600 -30.78 -2.87 -21.05
CA PRO A 600 -31.33 -3.95 -21.86
C PRO A 600 -31.02 -3.78 -23.35
N GLU A 601 -30.89 -2.54 -23.84
CA GLU A 601 -30.57 -2.26 -25.24
C GLU A 601 -29.16 -2.72 -25.59
N LEU A 602 -28.18 -2.38 -24.74
CA LEU A 602 -26.82 -2.88 -24.88
C LEU A 602 -26.77 -4.40 -24.76
N SER A 603 -27.50 -4.98 -23.81
CA SER A 603 -27.55 -6.44 -23.65
C SER A 603 -28.12 -7.15 -24.88
N ASN A 604 -29.18 -6.62 -25.49
CA ASN A 604 -29.80 -7.19 -26.68
C ASN A 604 -28.82 -7.14 -27.87
N HIS A 605 -28.18 -5.99 -28.09
CA HIS A 605 -27.15 -5.84 -29.13
C HIS A 605 -25.99 -6.82 -28.95
N LEU A 606 -25.42 -6.92 -27.74
CA LEU A 606 -24.32 -7.84 -27.45
C LEU A 606 -24.72 -9.31 -27.70
N ASN A 607 -25.96 -9.68 -27.37
CA ASN A 607 -26.48 -11.01 -27.66
C ASN A 607 -26.69 -11.25 -29.17
N GLU A 608 -27.15 -10.25 -29.93
CA GLU A 608 -27.35 -10.34 -31.38
C GLU A 608 -26.04 -10.55 -32.14
N ILE A 609 -24.97 -9.86 -31.74
CA ILE A 609 -23.64 -10.02 -32.34
C ILE A 609 -22.90 -11.27 -31.84
N GLY A 610 -23.49 -12.05 -30.92
CA GLY A 610 -22.86 -13.23 -30.33
C GLY A 610 -21.71 -12.91 -29.37
N PHE A 611 -21.66 -11.70 -28.83
CA PHE A 611 -20.64 -11.27 -27.85
C PHE A 611 -21.02 -11.77 -26.45
N ILE A 612 -20.58 -12.99 -26.14
CA ILE A 612 -20.84 -13.63 -24.84
C ILE A 612 -19.63 -13.40 -23.91
N PRO A 613 -19.85 -12.89 -22.68
CA PRO A 613 -18.76 -12.64 -21.72
C PRO A 613 -17.81 -13.84 -21.49
N ASP A 614 -18.32 -15.07 -21.55
CA ASP A 614 -17.58 -16.34 -21.39
C ASP A 614 -16.34 -16.48 -22.28
N PHE A 615 -16.32 -15.86 -23.46
CA PHE A 615 -15.26 -16.04 -24.47
C PHE A 615 -14.47 -14.76 -24.77
N THR A 616 -14.60 -13.72 -23.94
CA THR A 616 -14.04 -12.39 -24.22
C THR A 616 -13.10 -11.92 -23.12
N ASN A 617 -12.27 -10.91 -23.43
CA ASN A 617 -11.36 -10.26 -22.47
C ASN A 617 -12.09 -9.64 -21.26
N LEU A 618 -13.42 -9.51 -21.33
CA LEU A 618 -14.28 -9.05 -20.23
C LEU A 618 -14.19 -9.95 -18.99
N PHE A 619 -13.99 -11.26 -19.17
CA PHE A 619 -13.71 -12.17 -18.05
C PHE A 619 -12.42 -11.80 -17.33
N PHE A 620 -11.38 -11.40 -18.07
CA PHE A 620 -10.08 -11.06 -17.51
C PHE A 620 -10.17 -9.89 -16.53
N PHE A 621 -11.06 -8.91 -16.78
CA PHE A 621 -11.27 -7.77 -15.88
C PHE A 621 -11.66 -8.22 -14.47
N PHE A 622 -12.52 -9.23 -14.36
CA PHE A 622 -12.95 -9.75 -13.06
C PHE A 622 -11.87 -10.60 -12.40
N LEU A 623 -11.11 -11.39 -13.18
CA LEU A 623 -10.03 -12.22 -12.66
C LEU A 623 -8.96 -11.39 -11.92
N VAL A 624 -8.63 -10.21 -12.45
CA VAL A 624 -7.66 -9.28 -11.86
C VAL A 624 -8.29 -8.16 -11.02
N CYS A 625 -9.61 -8.16 -10.83
CA CYS A 625 -10.35 -7.08 -10.18
C CYS A 625 -9.97 -5.67 -10.73
N TYR A 626 -9.89 -5.57 -12.07
CA TYR A 626 -9.57 -4.38 -12.86
C TYR A 626 -8.13 -3.85 -12.74
N ALA A 627 -7.26 -4.51 -12.00
CA ALA A 627 -5.97 -3.91 -11.66
C ALA A 627 -4.92 -3.98 -12.80
N ASP A 628 -5.00 -4.92 -13.74
CA ASP A 628 -4.23 -4.87 -14.99
C ASP A 628 -4.96 -4.10 -16.12
N VAL A 629 -6.14 -3.55 -15.84
CA VAL A 629 -6.95 -2.78 -16.80
C VAL A 629 -6.63 -1.29 -16.72
N PHE A 630 -6.31 -0.81 -15.52
CA PHE A 630 -6.04 0.60 -15.25
C PHE A 630 -4.68 0.78 -14.58
N PRO A 631 -3.98 1.91 -14.82
CA PRO A 631 -2.74 2.21 -14.11
C PRO A 631 -2.96 2.37 -12.60
N LEU A 632 -1.90 2.16 -11.80
CA LEU A 632 -1.96 2.13 -10.32
C LEU A 632 -2.70 3.32 -9.67
N HIS A 633 -2.45 4.53 -10.15
CA HIS A 633 -3.10 5.72 -9.59
C HIS A 633 -4.63 5.74 -9.82
N LYS A 634 -5.11 5.19 -10.95
CA LYS A 634 -6.54 5.08 -11.27
C LYS A 634 -7.19 3.92 -10.50
N ILE A 635 -6.52 2.78 -10.40
CA ILE A 635 -7.07 1.61 -9.70
C ILE A 635 -7.18 1.85 -8.19
N PHE A 636 -6.28 2.64 -7.57
CA PHE A 636 -6.37 2.97 -6.15
C PHE A 636 -7.67 3.70 -5.81
N HIS A 637 -8.09 4.67 -6.62
CA HIS A 637 -9.36 5.38 -6.43
C HIS A 637 -10.58 4.47 -6.60
N LEU A 638 -10.51 3.54 -7.56
CA LEU A 638 -11.55 2.53 -7.74
C LEU A 638 -11.62 1.58 -6.54
N TRP A 639 -10.46 1.21 -6.00
CA TRP A 639 -10.33 0.25 -4.90
C TRP A 639 -10.73 0.82 -3.55
N ASP A 640 -10.53 2.12 -3.32
CA ASP A 640 -11.06 2.84 -2.16
C ASP A 640 -12.58 2.62 -2.04
N THR A 641 -13.30 2.58 -3.17
CA THR A 641 -14.75 2.30 -3.19
C THR A 641 -15.07 0.81 -3.22
N LEU A 642 -14.30 0.01 -3.98
CA LEU A 642 -14.49 -1.44 -4.07
C LEU A 642 -14.46 -2.11 -2.69
N LEU A 643 -13.48 -1.74 -1.86
CA LEU A 643 -13.29 -2.34 -0.53
C LEU A 643 -14.44 -2.06 0.44
N LEU A 644 -15.17 -0.95 0.25
CA LEU A 644 -16.37 -0.62 1.01
C LEU A 644 -17.58 -1.48 0.59
N GLY A 645 -17.58 -1.96 -0.65
CA GLY A 645 -18.62 -2.82 -1.22
C GLY A 645 -18.59 -4.26 -0.72
N ASN A 646 -19.63 -5.01 -1.09
CA ASN A 646 -19.71 -6.46 -0.91
C ASN A 646 -19.23 -7.19 -2.17
N SER A 647 -19.36 -8.52 -2.18
CA SER A 647 -18.94 -9.39 -3.29
C SER A 647 -19.67 -9.14 -4.62
N SER A 648 -20.73 -8.33 -4.66
CA SER A 648 -21.46 -7.98 -5.89
C SER A 648 -21.09 -6.62 -6.47
N PHE A 649 -20.34 -5.80 -5.73
CA PHE A 649 -19.88 -4.49 -6.21
C PHE A 649 -19.01 -4.55 -7.48
N PRO A 650 -18.11 -5.55 -7.69
CA PRO A 650 -17.38 -5.69 -8.95
C PRO A 650 -18.29 -5.69 -10.19
N PHE A 651 -19.47 -6.33 -10.14
CA PHE A 651 -20.40 -6.33 -11.27
C PHE A 651 -20.87 -4.91 -11.62
N CYS A 652 -21.09 -4.06 -10.62
CA CYS A 652 -21.54 -2.68 -10.83
C CYS A 652 -20.44 -1.83 -11.48
N ILE A 653 -19.17 -2.08 -11.13
CA ILE A 653 -18.01 -1.47 -11.81
C ILE A 653 -17.97 -1.91 -13.27
N GLY A 654 -18.11 -3.21 -13.55
CA GLY A 654 -18.13 -3.75 -14.91
C GLY A 654 -19.22 -3.11 -15.77
N VAL A 655 -20.45 -3.01 -15.25
CA VAL A 655 -21.57 -2.35 -15.95
C VAL A 655 -21.30 -0.86 -16.16
N ALA A 656 -20.72 -0.15 -15.18
CA ALA A 656 -20.38 1.27 -15.33
C ALA A 656 -19.34 1.50 -16.45
N ILE A 657 -18.32 0.64 -16.56
CA ILE A 657 -17.34 0.69 -17.65
C ILE A 657 -18.04 0.48 -19.00
N LEU A 658 -18.93 -0.51 -19.09
CA LEU A 658 -19.70 -0.77 -20.32
C LEU A 658 -20.61 0.40 -20.69
N GLN A 659 -21.23 1.07 -19.71
CA GLN A 659 -22.06 2.25 -19.95
C GLN A 659 -21.27 3.44 -20.50
N GLN A 660 -20.02 3.63 -20.09
CA GLN A 660 -19.15 4.65 -20.68
C GLN A 660 -18.75 4.32 -22.13
N LEU A 661 -18.65 3.03 -22.46
CA LEU A 661 -18.34 2.54 -23.80
C LEU A 661 -19.58 2.33 -24.69
N ARG A 662 -20.78 2.55 -24.15
CA ARG A 662 -22.07 2.19 -24.75
C ARG A 662 -22.20 2.64 -26.20
N ASP A 663 -21.95 3.92 -26.49
CA ASP A 663 -22.15 4.47 -27.83
C ASP A 663 -21.22 3.83 -28.86
N ARG A 664 -20.01 3.42 -28.45
CA ARG A 664 -19.06 2.70 -29.31
C ARG A 664 -19.42 1.23 -29.47
N LEU A 665 -19.94 0.59 -28.42
CA LEU A 665 -20.35 -0.81 -28.47
C LEU A 665 -21.58 -1.00 -29.36
N LEU A 666 -22.57 -0.11 -29.26
CA LEU A 666 -23.79 -0.17 -30.09
C LEU A 666 -23.51 0.11 -31.57
N ALA A 667 -22.49 0.90 -31.88
CA ALA A 667 -22.13 1.23 -33.26
C ALA A 667 -21.35 0.12 -33.98
N ASN A 668 -20.81 -0.85 -33.25
CA ASN A 668 -19.79 -1.78 -33.71
C ASN A 668 -20.26 -3.25 -33.65
N GLY A 669 -19.65 -4.10 -34.48
CA GLY A 669 -19.86 -5.54 -34.49
C GLY A 669 -18.94 -6.31 -33.55
N PHE A 670 -18.96 -7.64 -33.64
CA PHE A 670 -18.22 -8.55 -32.75
C PHE A 670 -16.70 -8.29 -32.75
N ASN A 671 -16.08 -8.18 -33.92
CA ASN A 671 -14.63 -8.05 -34.05
C ASN A 671 -14.11 -6.71 -33.50
N GLU A 672 -14.82 -5.62 -33.81
CA GLU A 672 -14.47 -4.29 -33.34
C GLU A 672 -14.66 -4.17 -31.82
N CYS A 673 -15.69 -4.81 -31.26
CA CYS A 673 -15.88 -4.90 -29.82
C CYS A 673 -14.72 -5.62 -29.13
N ILE A 674 -14.22 -6.74 -29.68
CA ILE A 674 -13.05 -7.45 -29.13
C ILE A 674 -11.81 -6.57 -29.12
N LEU A 675 -11.56 -5.82 -30.20
CA LEU A 675 -10.45 -4.89 -30.28
C LEU A 675 -10.58 -3.78 -29.24
N LEU A 676 -11.78 -3.23 -29.05
CA LEU A 676 -12.07 -2.21 -28.04
C LEU A 676 -11.78 -2.67 -26.60
N PHE A 677 -12.02 -3.94 -26.28
CA PHE A 677 -11.68 -4.48 -24.95
C PHE A 677 -10.21 -4.88 -24.80
N SER A 678 -9.50 -5.09 -25.92
CA SER A 678 -8.06 -5.35 -25.91
C SER A 678 -7.26 -4.06 -25.74
N ASP A 679 -7.75 -2.96 -26.31
CA ASP A 679 -7.19 -1.61 -26.19
C ASP A 679 -8.28 -0.64 -25.75
N LEU A 680 -8.47 -0.56 -24.43
CA LEU A 680 -9.51 0.25 -23.82
C LEU A 680 -9.22 1.74 -24.00
N PRO A 681 -10.19 2.53 -24.48
CA PRO A 681 -10.04 3.98 -24.51
C PRO A 681 -9.98 4.54 -23.08
N GLU A 682 -9.55 5.79 -22.95
CA GLU A 682 -9.45 6.42 -21.64
C GLU A 682 -10.81 6.46 -20.93
N ILE A 683 -10.92 5.73 -19.81
CA ILE A 683 -12.09 5.70 -18.93
C ILE A 683 -11.94 6.77 -17.84
N ASP A 684 -13.02 7.49 -17.59
CA ASP A 684 -13.15 8.41 -16.45
C ASP A 684 -13.50 7.61 -15.19
N ILE A 685 -12.52 7.52 -14.27
CA ILE A 685 -12.63 6.75 -13.03
C ILE A 685 -13.58 7.41 -12.03
N GLU A 686 -13.60 8.73 -11.92
CA GLU A 686 -14.52 9.40 -10.99
C GLU A 686 -15.98 9.20 -11.43
N ARG A 687 -16.22 9.27 -12.74
CA ARG A 687 -17.51 8.90 -13.32
C ARG A 687 -17.83 7.43 -13.08
N CYS A 688 -16.89 6.52 -13.27
CA CYS A 688 -17.06 5.09 -13.06
C CYS A 688 -17.43 4.75 -11.60
N VAL A 689 -16.73 5.35 -10.62
CA VAL A 689 -17.02 5.20 -9.19
C VAL A 689 -18.41 5.73 -8.87
N ARG A 690 -18.78 6.92 -9.36
CA ARG A 690 -20.10 7.50 -9.12
C ARG A 690 -21.23 6.64 -9.72
N GLU A 691 -21.06 6.20 -10.97
CA GLU A 691 -22.03 5.37 -11.68
C GLU A 691 -22.16 3.98 -11.03
N SER A 692 -21.06 3.32 -10.69
CA SER A 692 -21.08 2.02 -10.00
C SER A 692 -21.80 2.08 -8.65
N VAL A 693 -21.62 3.15 -7.86
CA VAL A 693 -22.38 3.37 -6.61
C VAL A 693 -23.87 3.58 -6.89
N ILE A 694 -24.23 4.30 -7.95
CA ILE A 694 -25.64 4.47 -8.35
C ILE A 694 -26.23 3.13 -8.75
N LEU A 695 -25.56 2.37 -9.63
CA LEU A 695 -25.99 1.03 -10.07
C LEU A 695 -26.18 0.10 -8.87
N PHE A 696 -25.21 0.06 -7.96
CA PHE A 696 -25.29 -0.73 -6.74
C PHE A 696 -26.50 -0.37 -5.87
N ARG A 697 -26.84 0.91 -5.75
CA ARG A 697 -28.04 1.36 -5.00
C ARG A 697 -29.36 0.99 -5.67
N TRP A 698 -29.37 0.73 -6.98
CA TRP A 698 -30.56 0.31 -7.72
C TRP A 698 -30.71 -1.20 -7.81
N THR A 699 -29.64 -1.96 -7.58
CA THR A 699 -29.62 -3.42 -7.64
C THR A 699 -30.10 -4.05 -6.33
N PRO A 700 -31.17 -4.87 -6.33
CA PRO A 700 -31.55 -5.71 -5.20
C PRO A 700 -30.44 -6.73 -4.85
N ARG A 701 -30.26 -7.10 -3.58
CA ARG A 701 -29.14 -7.97 -3.16
C ARG A 701 -29.23 -9.35 -3.80
N SER A 702 -30.41 -9.94 -3.74
CA SER A 702 -30.73 -11.27 -4.29
C SER A 702 -30.64 -11.35 -5.81
N ALA A 703 -30.65 -10.21 -6.52
CA ALA A 703 -30.41 -10.16 -7.97
C ALA A 703 -29.00 -10.65 -8.34
N THR A 704 -28.04 -10.48 -7.42
CA THR A 704 -26.63 -10.88 -7.59
C THR A 704 -26.28 -12.17 -6.85
N TYR A 705 -27.29 -12.95 -6.43
CA TYR A 705 -27.10 -14.21 -5.72
C TYR A 705 -26.30 -15.21 -6.57
N ARG A 706 -25.35 -15.89 -5.92
CA ARG A 706 -24.51 -16.95 -6.50
C ARG A 706 -24.41 -18.11 -5.53
N GLN A 707 -24.56 -19.33 -6.01
CA GLN A 707 -24.38 -20.55 -5.22
C GLN A 707 -22.91 -20.70 -4.78
N HIS A 708 -21.97 -20.33 -5.64
CA HIS A 708 -20.53 -20.39 -5.38
C HIS A 708 -19.97 -19.08 -4.79
N ALA A 709 -20.76 -18.31 -4.04
CA ALA A 709 -20.25 -17.19 -3.24
C ALA A 709 -19.95 -17.62 -1.80
N GLN A 710 -19.04 -16.90 -1.14
CA GLN A 710 -18.73 -17.13 0.28
C GLN A 710 -19.99 -16.93 1.14
N LEU A 711 -20.29 -17.91 2.00
CA LEU A 711 -21.41 -17.82 2.94
C LEU A 711 -21.11 -16.76 4.03
N PRO A 712 -22.13 -16.03 4.50
CA PRO A 712 -21.97 -15.10 5.62
C PRO A 712 -21.46 -15.83 6.87
N LYS A 713 -20.58 -15.17 7.65
CA LYS A 713 -20.10 -15.77 8.90
C LYS A 713 -21.26 -15.73 9.92
N PRO A 714 -21.51 -16.80 10.69
CA PRO A 714 -22.52 -16.76 11.73
C PRO A 714 -22.11 -15.71 12.77
N SER A 715 -22.87 -14.62 12.88
CA SER A 715 -22.69 -13.61 13.92
C SER A 715 -22.95 -14.25 15.28
N GLY A 716 -22.00 -14.12 16.20
CA GLY A 716 -22.24 -14.43 17.61
C GLY A 716 -23.43 -13.62 18.13
N ASP A 717 -24.31 -14.33 18.83
CA ASP A 717 -25.56 -13.89 19.45
C ASP A 717 -25.50 -12.43 19.96
N ASN A 718 -26.11 -11.50 19.22
CA ASN A 718 -26.40 -10.15 19.68
C ASN A 718 -27.76 -9.74 19.12
N GLY A 719 -28.66 -9.37 20.03
CA GLY A 719 -30.10 -9.43 19.86
C GLY A 719 -30.71 -8.58 18.73
N PHE A 720 -31.91 -9.01 18.33
CA PHE A 720 -32.82 -8.32 17.41
C PHE A 720 -32.89 -6.80 17.66
N GLY A 721 -32.39 -6.00 16.71
CA GLY A 721 -32.47 -4.54 16.79
C GLY A 721 -32.12 -3.78 15.52
N LYS A 722 -33.16 -3.19 14.90
CA LYS A 722 -33.22 -2.16 13.83
C LYS A 722 -32.82 -2.58 12.39
N PRO A 723 -33.57 -2.11 11.36
CA PRO A 723 -33.20 -2.34 9.96
C PRO A 723 -31.91 -1.59 9.64
N ALA A 724 -30.86 -2.36 9.32
CA ALA A 724 -29.55 -1.80 9.01
C ALA A 724 -29.61 -0.92 7.75
N SER A 725 -28.81 0.14 7.73
CA SER A 725 -28.56 0.97 6.54
C SER A 725 -27.83 0.17 5.46
N TYR A 726 -28.08 0.45 4.16
CA TYR A 726 -27.41 -0.14 2.98
C TYR A 726 -25.87 -0.12 2.99
N PHE A 727 -25.30 0.52 3.99
CA PHE A 727 -23.91 0.92 4.15
C PHE A 727 -23.44 0.64 5.60
N SER A 728 -23.88 -0.46 6.22
CA SER A 728 -23.41 -0.88 7.55
C SER A 728 -22.42 -2.06 7.44
N SER A 729 -21.47 -2.17 8.38
CA SER A 729 -20.62 -3.36 8.52
C SER A 729 -21.44 -4.63 8.75
N ASP A 730 -22.57 -4.48 9.43
CA ASP A 730 -23.43 -5.59 9.88
C ASP A 730 -24.42 -6.01 8.77
N TYR A 731 -24.37 -5.35 7.60
CA TYR A 731 -25.17 -5.68 6.42
C TYR A 731 -24.72 -6.98 5.71
N GLN A 732 -23.59 -7.55 6.16
CA GLN A 732 -22.90 -8.67 5.53
C GLN A 732 -23.38 -10.05 6.02
N ASP A 733 -24.00 -10.13 7.20
CA ASP A 733 -24.32 -11.39 7.87
C ASP A 733 -25.80 -11.45 8.28
N MET A 734 -26.70 -11.84 7.37
CA MET A 734 -28.09 -12.21 7.70
C MET A 734 -28.30 -13.72 7.52
N PRO A 735 -28.97 -14.41 8.47
CA PRO A 735 -29.22 -15.84 8.41
C PRO A 735 -30.18 -16.22 7.26
N LYS A 736 -29.98 -17.40 6.67
CA LYS A 736 -30.89 -17.95 5.65
C LYS A 736 -32.27 -18.21 6.28
N THR A 737 -33.28 -17.50 5.81
CA THR A 737 -34.70 -17.72 6.15
C THR A 737 -35.39 -18.58 5.08
N ASP A 738 -36.58 -19.11 5.35
CA ASP A 738 -37.42 -19.81 4.35
C ASP A 738 -37.86 -18.90 3.18
N LEU A 739 -37.66 -17.58 3.31
CA LEU A 739 -37.94 -16.56 2.29
C LEU A 739 -36.70 -16.22 1.42
N SER A 740 -35.56 -16.82 1.73
CA SER A 740 -34.33 -16.69 0.97
C SER A 740 -34.39 -17.44 -0.37
N ARG A 741 -33.52 -17.04 -1.29
CA ARG A 741 -33.45 -17.62 -2.65
C ARG A 741 -32.80 -19.00 -2.61
N GLU A 742 -33.37 -19.93 -3.36
CA GLU A 742 -32.78 -21.26 -3.58
C GLU A 742 -31.74 -21.23 -4.70
N PRO A 743 -30.69 -22.08 -4.63
CA PRO A 743 -29.72 -22.21 -5.72
C PRO A 743 -30.39 -22.77 -6.99
N LEU A 744 -30.04 -22.20 -8.14
CA LEU A 744 -30.51 -22.64 -9.46
C LEU A 744 -29.43 -23.47 -10.15
N ALA A 745 -29.85 -24.46 -10.94
CA ALA A 745 -28.94 -25.15 -11.84
C ALA A 745 -28.41 -24.17 -12.90
N LEU A 746 -27.14 -24.33 -13.29
CA LEU A 746 -26.48 -23.42 -14.24
C LEU A 746 -27.21 -23.32 -15.59
N CYS A 747 -27.80 -24.43 -16.08
CA CYS A 747 -28.58 -24.44 -17.32
C CYS A 747 -29.81 -23.54 -17.23
N ASP A 748 -30.51 -23.55 -16.09
CA ASP A 748 -31.68 -22.71 -15.86
C ASP A 748 -31.27 -21.24 -15.71
N LEU A 749 -30.17 -20.97 -15.02
CA LEU A 749 -29.64 -19.61 -14.87
C LEU A 749 -29.25 -19.00 -16.23
N LYS A 750 -28.60 -19.78 -17.12
CA LYS A 750 -28.24 -19.34 -18.47
C LYS A 750 -29.45 -19.11 -19.38
N ALA A 751 -30.56 -19.79 -19.13
CA ALA A 751 -31.80 -19.60 -19.88
C ALA A 751 -32.57 -18.33 -19.47
N GLU A 752 -32.26 -17.76 -18.31
CA GLU A 752 -32.93 -16.57 -17.77
C GLU A 752 -32.23 -15.27 -18.19
N ALA A 753 -32.96 -14.39 -18.88
CA ALA A 753 -32.45 -13.07 -19.27
C ALA A 753 -32.46 -12.03 -18.14
N SER A 754 -33.29 -12.25 -17.11
CA SER A 754 -33.50 -11.30 -16.00
C SER A 754 -33.17 -11.95 -14.66
N PRO A 755 -32.59 -11.22 -13.69
CA PRO A 755 -32.28 -11.76 -12.38
C PRO A 755 -33.55 -12.07 -11.56
N ARG A 756 -33.43 -13.00 -10.61
CA ARG A 756 -34.48 -13.27 -9.62
C ARG A 756 -34.28 -12.50 -8.32
N ILE A 757 -35.38 -12.14 -7.67
CA ILE A 757 -35.41 -11.49 -6.36
C ILE A 757 -36.01 -12.41 -5.30
N SER A 758 -35.46 -12.41 -4.08
CA SER A 758 -36.03 -13.17 -2.95
C SER A 758 -37.31 -12.51 -2.42
N ALA A 759 -38.14 -13.30 -1.73
CA ALA A 759 -39.33 -12.77 -1.09
C ALA A 759 -38.98 -11.83 0.07
N GLU A 760 -37.91 -12.11 0.81
CA GLU A 760 -37.39 -11.25 1.88
C GLU A 760 -36.96 -9.88 1.34
N ASP A 761 -36.15 -9.85 0.27
CA ASP A 761 -35.73 -8.59 -0.35
C ASP A 761 -36.93 -7.81 -0.86
N LEU A 762 -37.92 -8.47 -1.47
CA LEU A 762 -39.14 -7.80 -1.93
C LEU A 762 -39.92 -7.14 -0.78
N ILE A 763 -40.03 -7.80 0.37
CA ILE A 763 -40.73 -7.28 1.55
C ILE A 763 -39.99 -6.07 2.13
N ASP A 764 -38.67 -6.18 2.29
CA ASP A 764 -37.83 -5.09 2.79
C ASP A 764 -37.82 -3.88 1.85
N LEU A 765 -37.80 -4.13 0.55
CA LEU A 765 -37.72 -3.12 -0.49
C LEU A 765 -39.06 -2.40 -0.73
N CYS A 766 -40.17 -3.12 -0.57
CA CYS A 766 -41.53 -2.57 -0.62
C CYS A 766 -42.02 -2.07 0.75
N GLU A 767 -41.20 -2.20 1.80
CA GLU A 767 -41.49 -1.78 3.19
C GLU A 767 -42.81 -2.36 3.73
N LEU A 768 -43.15 -3.59 3.32
CA LEU A 768 -44.45 -4.23 3.59
C LEU A 768 -44.62 -4.69 5.05
N SER A 769 -43.55 -4.69 5.87
CA SER A 769 -43.56 -5.20 7.25
C SER A 769 -43.64 -4.13 8.35
N GLN A 770 -43.56 -2.82 8.04
CA GLN A 770 -43.66 -1.74 9.03
C GLN A 770 -44.40 -0.51 8.47
N ALA A 771 -45.05 0.27 9.36
CA ALA A 771 -45.79 1.51 9.08
C ALA A 771 -44.89 2.70 8.63
N GLY A 772 -43.92 2.45 7.75
CA GLY A 772 -43.04 3.45 7.14
C GLY A 772 -43.61 3.99 5.82
N LEU A 773 -43.28 5.25 5.50
CA LEU A 773 -43.60 5.86 4.20
C LEU A 773 -42.70 5.26 3.10
N PRO A 774 -43.26 4.87 1.94
CA PRO A 774 -42.52 4.19 0.87
C PRO A 774 -41.33 5.03 0.38
N LYS A 775 -40.15 4.40 0.22
CA LYS A 775 -38.99 5.01 -0.45
C LYS A 775 -39.34 5.47 -1.87
N ARG A 776 -39.53 6.78 -2.03
CA ARG A 776 -39.78 7.44 -3.31
C ARG A 776 -38.47 7.83 -4.00
N ASN A 777 -38.43 7.73 -5.33
CA ASN A 777 -37.33 8.27 -6.13
C ASN A 777 -37.36 9.80 -6.15
N LYS A 778 -36.34 10.45 -6.76
CA LYS A 778 -36.28 11.93 -6.87
C LYS A 778 -37.50 12.57 -7.56
N SER A 779 -38.31 11.79 -8.29
CA SER A 779 -39.55 12.20 -8.96
C SER A 779 -40.84 11.86 -8.17
N GLY A 780 -40.72 11.39 -6.93
CA GLY A 780 -41.88 11.04 -6.08
C GLY A 780 -42.54 9.68 -6.37
N LYS A 781 -42.01 8.89 -7.32
CA LYS A 781 -42.54 7.56 -7.68
C LYS A 781 -41.96 6.45 -6.78
N PRO A 782 -42.68 5.35 -6.54
CA PRO A 782 -42.13 4.21 -5.79
C PRO A 782 -40.88 3.68 -6.50
N LYS A 783 -39.80 3.42 -5.74
CA LYS A 783 -38.54 2.92 -6.30
C LYS A 783 -38.70 1.53 -6.95
N ILE A 784 -39.67 0.75 -6.47
CA ILE A 784 -39.91 -0.65 -6.81
C ILE A 784 -41.40 -0.86 -6.98
N VAL A 785 -41.78 -1.63 -8.00
CA VAL A 785 -43.17 -1.93 -8.35
C VAL A 785 -43.32 -3.42 -8.60
N ALA A 786 -44.25 -4.04 -7.88
CA ALA A 786 -44.66 -5.41 -8.13
C ALA A 786 -45.70 -5.46 -9.27
N VAL A 787 -45.44 -6.29 -10.27
CA VAL A 787 -46.31 -6.50 -11.44
C VAL A 787 -46.83 -7.92 -11.40
N ASP A 788 -48.12 -8.07 -11.12
CA ASP A 788 -48.78 -9.36 -11.05
C ASP A 788 -49.35 -9.73 -12.42
N ILE A 789 -48.80 -10.78 -13.03
CA ILE A 789 -49.18 -11.24 -14.38
C ILE A 789 -50.30 -12.28 -14.39
N ARG A 790 -50.88 -12.59 -13.23
CA ARG A 790 -52.01 -13.52 -13.10
C ARG A 790 -53.29 -12.90 -13.67
N SER A 791 -54.31 -13.75 -13.85
CA SER A 791 -55.64 -13.33 -14.24
C SER A 791 -56.19 -12.27 -13.27
N SER A 792 -57.04 -11.36 -13.74
CA SER A 792 -57.65 -10.34 -12.88
C SER A 792 -58.52 -10.96 -11.78
N GLU A 793 -59.06 -12.18 -12.00
CA GLU A 793 -59.76 -12.97 -10.99
C GLU A 793 -58.83 -13.40 -9.86
N ASP A 794 -57.66 -13.96 -10.19
CA ASP A 794 -56.69 -14.42 -9.19
C ASP A 794 -56.01 -13.27 -8.44
N PHE A 795 -55.85 -12.13 -9.10
CA PHE A 795 -55.41 -10.89 -8.46
C PHE A 795 -56.43 -10.40 -7.43
N SER A 796 -57.72 -10.46 -7.77
CA SER A 796 -58.82 -10.08 -6.88
C SER A 796 -58.97 -11.04 -5.70
N ARG A 797 -58.55 -12.30 -5.83
CA ARG A 797 -58.54 -13.28 -4.71
C ARG A 797 -57.46 -13.01 -3.67
N GLY A 798 -56.44 -12.23 -3.99
CA GLY A 798 -55.36 -11.88 -3.07
C GLY A 798 -54.12 -11.41 -3.82
N HIS A 799 -53.64 -10.20 -3.51
CA HIS A 799 -52.49 -9.59 -4.17
C HIS A 799 -51.58 -8.84 -3.18
N VAL A 800 -50.33 -8.61 -3.58
CA VAL A 800 -49.39 -7.79 -2.81
C VAL A 800 -49.87 -6.33 -2.81
N SER A 801 -49.95 -5.71 -1.64
CA SER A 801 -50.37 -4.30 -1.53
C SER A 801 -49.51 -3.38 -2.41
N GLY A 802 -50.16 -2.51 -3.19
CA GLY A 802 -49.48 -1.60 -4.12
C GLY A 802 -48.96 -2.24 -5.42
N SER A 803 -49.27 -3.51 -5.68
CA SER A 803 -48.95 -4.16 -6.96
C SER A 803 -49.93 -3.80 -8.08
N ILE A 804 -49.48 -3.86 -9.33
CA ILE A 804 -50.31 -3.62 -10.52
C ILE A 804 -50.66 -4.94 -11.20
N ASN A 805 -51.92 -5.10 -11.63
CA ASN A 805 -52.36 -6.27 -12.39
C ASN A 805 -52.10 -6.05 -13.89
N VAL A 806 -51.29 -6.90 -14.50
CA VAL A 806 -50.91 -6.84 -15.92
C VAL A 806 -50.96 -8.26 -16.50
N PRO A 807 -52.16 -8.79 -16.82
CA PRO A 807 -52.31 -10.19 -17.23
C PRO A 807 -51.48 -10.53 -18.47
N PHE A 808 -50.77 -11.66 -18.44
CA PHE A 808 -49.86 -12.10 -19.53
C PHE A 808 -50.51 -12.06 -20.92
N SER A 809 -51.77 -12.50 -21.03
CA SER A 809 -52.51 -12.59 -22.30
C SER A 809 -52.89 -11.24 -22.92
N SER A 810 -52.77 -10.13 -22.18
CA SER A 810 -53.25 -8.80 -22.60
C SER A 810 -52.16 -7.86 -23.09
N VAL A 811 -50.89 -8.29 -23.01
CA VAL A 811 -49.72 -7.40 -23.10
C VAL A 811 -48.92 -7.59 -24.38
N PHE A 812 -48.79 -8.82 -24.86
CA PHE A 812 -47.96 -9.16 -26.01
C PHE A 812 -48.80 -9.70 -27.17
N ASN A 813 -48.50 -9.24 -28.38
CA ASN A 813 -49.00 -9.82 -29.62
C ASN A 813 -48.35 -11.19 -29.88
N PRO A 814 -48.89 -12.01 -30.83
CA PRO A 814 -48.27 -13.27 -31.24
C PRO A 814 -46.80 -13.12 -31.68
N ASP A 815 -46.45 -11.95 -32.22
CA ASP A 815 -45.10 -11.60 -32.68
C ASP A 815 -44.18 -11.10 -31.54
N GLY A 816 -44.67 -11.01 -30.30
CA GLY A 816 -43.89 -10.62 -29.13
C GLY A 816 -43.76 -9.10 -28.88
N GLU A 817 -44.43 -8.27 -29.68
CA GLU A 817 -44.47 -6.82 -29.50
C GLU A 817 -45.51 -6.39 -28.46
N LEU A 818 -45.27 -5.24 -27.81
CA LEU A 818 -46.17 -4.67 -26.81
C LEU A 818 -47.44 -4.11 -27.44
N VAL A 819 -48.60 -4.60 -26.98
CA VAL A 819 -49.91 -4.08 -27.40
C VAL A 819 -50.21 -2.79 -26.66
N GLN A 820 -50.72 -1.78 -27.36
CA GLN A 820 -51.15 -0.54 -26.72
C GLN A 820 -52.49 -0.76 -26.00
N CYS A 821 -52.46 -0.91 -24.68
CA CYS A 821 -53.63 -1.15 -23.83
C CYS A 821 -53.45 -0.42 -22.47
N PRO A 822 -54.52 -0.27 -21.65
CA PRO A 822 -54.40 0.40 -20.35
C PRO A 822 -53.36 -0.24 -19.43
N ALA A 823 -53.17 -1.55 -19.50
CA ALA A 823 -52.17 -2.28 -18.72
C ALA A 823 -50.73 -1.96 -19.15
N THR A 824 -50.46 -1.81 -20.46
CA THR A 824 -49.15 -1.36 -20.94
C THR A 824 -48.92 0.12 -20.68
N GLY A 825 -49.96 0.96 -20.72
CA GLY A 825 -49.89 2.36 -20.27
C GLY A 825 -49.49 2.49 -18.79
N ALA A 826 -50.03 1.63 -17.92
CA ALA A 826 -49.61 1.55 -16.53
C ALA A 826 -48.14 1.11 -16.40
N LEU A 827 -47.71 0.11 -17.17
CA LEU A 827 -46.32 -0.36 -17.17
C LEU A 827 -45.33 0.72 -17.64
N HIS A 828 -45.67 1.47 -18.70
CA HIS A 828 -44.86 2.60 -19.20
C HIS A 828 -44.71 3.72 -18.17
N THR A 829 -45.73 3.95 -17.35
CA THR A 829 -45.71 4.97 -16.28
C THR A 829 -44.61 4.70 -15.25
N TYR A 830 -44.28 3.41 -15.04
CA TYR A 830 -43.26 2.95 -14.09
C TYR A 830 -41.90 2.61 -14.74
N LYS A 831 -41.72 2.84 -16.05
CA LYS A 831 -40.45 2.61 -16.75
C LYS A 831 -39.30 3.33 -16.02
N GLY A 832 -38.25 2.58 -15.67
CA GLY A 832 -37.09 3.07 -14.90
C GLY A 832 -37.16 2.80 -13.39
N SER A 833 -38.30 2.37 -12.85
CA SER A 833 -38.39 1.76 -11.51
C SER A 833 -37.98 0.30 -11.57
N VAL A 834 -37.64 -0.33 -10.45
CA VAL A 834 -37.41 -1.79 -10.44
C VAL A 834 -38.75 -2.51 -10.56
N ILE A 835 -38.92 -3.28 -11.62
CA ILE A 835 -40.15 -4.03 -11.92
C ILE A 835 -39.95 -5.47 -11.43
N VAL A 836 -40.78 -5.92 -10.51
CA VAL A 836 -40.75 -7.30 -10.01
C VAL A 836 -41.97 -8.06 -10.54
N VAL A 837 -41.73 -9.01 -11.44
CA VAL A 837 -42.78 -9.83 -12.07
C VAL A 837 -43.19 -10.96 -11.12
N ILE A 838 -44.48 -11.02 -10.80
CA ILE A 838 -45.08 -11.98 -9.89
C ILE A 838 -46.08 -12.86 -10.67
N SER A 839 -45.96 -14.17 -10.52
CA SER A 839 -46.86 -15.15 -11.15
C SER A 839 -47.11 -16.36 -10.25
N HIS A 840 -48.05 -17.22 -10.68
CA HIS A 840 -48.27 -18.53 -10.06
C HIS A 840 -47.20 -19.55 -10.47
N ALA A 841 -46.84 -19.57 -11.74
CA ALA A 841 -45.79 -20.41 -12.31
C ALA A 841 -44.59 -19.56 -12.72
N VAL A 842 -43.42 -19.83 -12.13
CA VAL A 842 -42.19 -19.05 -12.35
C VAL A 842 -41.81 -18.99 -13.83
N LYS A 843 -42.06 -20.07 -14.59
CA LYS A 843 -41.82 -20.12 -16.05
C LYS A 843 -42.54 -19.00 -16.81
N SER A 844 -43.79 -18.69 -16.46
CA SER A 844 -44.55 -17.61 -17.11
C SER A 844 -43.96 -16.24 -16.79
N ALA A 845 -43.44 -16.03 -15.57
CA ALA A 845 -42.79 -14.79 -15.20
C ALA A 845 -41.45 -14.60 -15.92
N ILE A 846 -40.68 -15.68 -16.11
CA ILE A 846 -39.42 -15.66 -16.87
C ILE A 846 -39.66 -15.26 -18.33
N ILE A 847 -40.66 -15.88 -18.98
CA ILE A 847 -41.01 -15.56 -20.38
C ILE A 847 -41.44 -14.10 -20.49
N PHE A 848 -42.31 -13.65 -19.59
CA PHE A 848 -42.78 -12.26 -19.55
C PHE A 848 -41.63 -11.27 -19.36
N ALA A 849 -40.72 -11.55 -18.42
CA ALA A 849 -39.56 -10.72 -18.15
C ALA A 849 -38.60 -10.68 -19.35
N SER A 850 -38.35 -11.82 -20.01
CA SER A 850 -37.54 -11.89 -21.23
C SER A 850 -38.13 -11.04 -22.36
N GLN A 851 -39.45 -11.07 -22.55
CA GLN A 851 -40.13 -10.23 -23.54
C GLN A 851 -40.02 -8.74 -23.19
N LEU A 852 -40.13 -8.37 -21.91
CA LEU A 852 -39.91 -6.97 -21.49
C LEU A 852 -38.48 -6.49 -21.75
N VAL A 853 -37.48 -7.33 -21.46
CA VAL A 853 -36.07 -7.01 -21.75
C VAL A 853 -35.84 -6.82 -23.25
N LYS A 854 -36.44 -7.67 -24.10
CA LYS A 854 -36.39 -7.51 -25.57
C LYS A 854 -36.98 -6.19 -26.07
N VAL A 855 -38.00 -5.66 -25.39
CA VAL A 855 -38.59 -4.35 -25.71
C VAL A 855 -37.93 -3.20 -24.92
N ASN A 856 -36.69 -3.40 -24.47
CA ASN A 856 -35.85 -2.39 -23.81
C ASN A 856 -36.48 -1.80 -22.53
N PHE A 857 -37.16 -2.62 -21.72
CA PHE A 857 -37.54 -2.24 -20.36
C PHE A 857 -36.39 -2.54 -19.39
N PRO A 858 -35.81 -1.50 -18.73
CA PRO A 858 -34.75 -1.71 -17.77
C PRO A 858 -35.32 -2.16 -16.42
N ARG A 859 -34.45 -2.77 -15.60
CA ARG A 859 -34.64 -3.14 -14.20
C ARG A 859 -35.78 -4.12 -13.94
N VAL A 860 -35.90 -5.13 -14.79
CA VAL A 860 -36.90 -6.19 -14.65
C VAL A 860 -36.31 -7.37 -13.86
N CYS A 861 -37.02 -7.81 -12.81
CA CYS A 861 -36.70 -8.96 -11.98
C CYS A 861 -37.90 -9.93 -11.92
N VAL A 862 -37.62 -11.20 -11.61
CA VAL A 862 -38.66 -12.22 -11.34
C VAL A 862 -38.67 -12.59 -9.86
N LEU A 863 -39.85 -12.70 -9.24
CA LEU A 863 -39.97 -13.19 -7.87
C LEU A 863 -39.65 -14.69 -7.80
N ASP A 864 -38.64 -15.06 -7.01
CA ASP A 864 -38.28 -16.46 -6.78
C ASP A 864 -39.41 -17.21 -6.07
N GLY A 865 -39.76 -18.41 -6.57
CA GLY A 865 -40.87 -19.22 -6.07
C GLY A 865 -42.29 -18.65 -6.30
N GLY A 866 -42.41 -17.49 -6.98
CA GLY A 866 -43.67 -16.86 -7.33
C GLY A 866 -44.51 -16.44 -6.12
N ILE A 867 -45.80 -16.18 -6.34
CA ILE A 867 -46.69 -15.66 -5.28
C ILE A 867 -46.93 -16.65 -4.13
N ASN A 868 -46.67 -17.94 -4.34
CA ASN A 868 -46.86 -18.95 -3.30
C ASN A 868 -45.85 -18.80 -2.15
N LYS A 869 -44.61 -18.36 -2.41
CA LYS A 869 -43.65 -18.06 -1.33
C LYS A 869 -44.12 -16.91 -0.43
N LEU A 870 -44.93 -15.98 -0.96
CA LEU A 870 -45.52 -14.87 -0.18
C LEU A 870 -46.78 -15.27 0.59
N LYS A 871 -47.41 -16.41 0.30
CA LYS A 871 -48.60 -16.85 1.08
C LYS A 871 -48.26 -17.14 2.54
N LEU A 872 -47.04 -17.62 2.78
CA LEU A 872 -46.55 -17.99 4.12
C LEU A 872 -46.34 -16.76 5.04
N THR A 873 -46.24 -15.55 4.49
CA THR A 873 -45.98 -14.32 5.26
C THR A 873 -47.24 -13.58 5.70
N GLY A 874 -48.41 -13.95 5.18
CA GLY A 874 -49.67 -13.27 5.50
C GLY A 874 -49.81 -11.86 4.89
N LEU A 875 -48.88 -11.43 4.02
CA LEU A 875 -48.83 -10.08 3.44
C LEU A 875 -49.71 -9.90 2.18
N LEU A 876 -50.55 -10.89 1.85
CA LEU A 876 -51.46 -10.81 0.71
C LEU A 876 -52.76 -10.11 1.13
N THR A 877 -53.04 -8.98 0.48
CA THR A 877 -54.28 -8.23 0.67
C THR A 877 -55.40 -8.95 -0.06
N VAL A 878 -56.40 -9.43 0.68
CA VAL A 878 -57.64 -9.94 0.12
C VAL A 878 -58.66 -8.81 0.21
N PRO A 879 -59.28 -8.35 -0.90
CA PRO A 879 -60.31 -7.34 -0.83
C PRO A 879 -61.45 -7.82 0.06
N SER A 880 -61.83 -7.00 1.04
CA SER A 880 -62.97 -7.25 1.90
C SER A 880 -64.21 -7.48 1.02
N PRO A 881 -65.00 -8.54 1.26
CA PRO A 881 -66.22 -8.77 0.50
C PRO A 881 -67.09 -7.51 0.64
N GLN A 882 -67.42 -6.89 -0.49
CA GLN A 882 -68.43 -5.83 -0.51
C GLN A 882 -69.71 -6.46 0.04
N ILE A 883 -70.13 -6.01 1.23
CA ILE A 883 -71.47 -6.29 1.78
C ILE A 883 -72.47 -5.42 1.03
#